data_AF-A0A072UAR8-F1
#
_entry.id   AF-A0A072UAR8-F1
#
_cell.length_a   1.000
_cell.length_b   1.000
_cell.length_c   1.000
_cell.angle_alpha   90.00
_cell.angle_beta   90.00
_cell.angle_gamma   90.00
#
_symmetry.space_group_name_H-M   'P 1'
#
loop_
_entity.id
_entity.type
_entity.pdbx_description
1 polymer ?
#
loop_
_entity_poly.entity_id
_entity_poly.type
_entity_poly.pdbx_seq_one_letter_code
_entity_poly.pdbx_strand_id
1 'polypeptide(L)'
;MVRKRRTDGPSGAEGSEGQQRTSPPQQQGAVTGGAGYQGGGGPQGGRGYAPQGGRGDYGGGRGDYGGGRGDYGGGRGDYGGGRGAYGGGGRGGRGMPQQQYGGPPRGGPPQQQQQYGGPPEYQGRGRGPSQQPGGRGYGGGRGGYSGGVGAGAGHDVVSSYGGPPRQPSYPELHQATPVSSAPYQVPVLPPAASHSEASSSQPPEVTEVEQDLGQLTIQSDETPAPPPPPQSKSSLRFPLRPGKGSYGRKTLVKANHFFAELPKKDLHQYDVTITPEVTSRGVNRAVMEQLVRLYRDSHLGKRLPAYDGRKSLYTAGPLPFISKDFRITLVDEDDGSGGQRRDREFKVVIKLAARADLHHLGLFLEGRQTDAPQEALQVLDIVLRELPTSRYCPVGRSFYSPDLGRRQPLGEGLESWRGFYQSIRPTQMGLSLNIDMSSTAFIEPLPVIEFVTQLLNRDVSARPLSDADRVKIKKALRGIKVEVTHRGNMRRKYRIAGLTSQATRELTFPVDERGTMKSVVEYFFETYGFVIQHTQWPCLQVGNPQRPNYLPMEVCKIVEGQRYSKRLNERQITALLKVTCQRPLDRERDIMQTVHHNAYHEDPYAKEFGIKISDRLAQVEARILPAPWLKYNDTGREKDCLPQVGQWNMMNKKMFNGGSVKYWLCVNFSRTVQDSVARGFCYELAQMCYVSGMEFNAEPVVPALTARPDQVEKVLKNRYHDAKSKMPKDKELDLLIVILPDNNGSLYGDLKRICETDLGVVSQCCLTKHVFKMSKQYLANVALKINVKVGGRNTVLVDALSRRIPLVSDRPTIIFGADVTHPHPGEDSSPSIAAVVASQDWPEITKYAGLVCAQAHRQELIQDLFKQWQDPVRGTLTGGMIKELLISFRRATGQKPQRIIFYRDGVSEGQFYQVLLFELDAIRKACASLEPNYQPPVTFVVVQKRHHTRLFASNHQDKSSVDRSGNILPGTVVDSKICHPTEFDFYLCSHAGIQGTSRPAHYHVLWDENNFSADGLQSLTNNLCYTYARCTRSVSIVPPAYYAHLAAFRARFYMEPETSDSGSMTSGAVSRGGAGAAVGRSTRAPGANAAVRPLPALKDNVKKVMFYC
;
A
#
# COMPACT_ATOMS: atom_id res chain seq x y z
N MET A 1 77.91 -16.23 -13.91
CA MET A 1 77.53 -15.01 -13.16
C MET A 1 76.29 -15.37 -12.32
N VAL A 2 76.27 -15.27 -10.97
CA VAL A 2 76.21 -14.03 -10.13
C VAL A 2 74.83 -13.36 -10.30
N ARG A 3 73.94 -13.17 -9.30
CA ARG A 3 73.91 -13.40 -7.81
C ARG A 3 72.43 -13.58 -7.34
N LYS A 4 72.10 -14.42 -6.33
CA LYS A 4 71.76 -14.11 -4.89
C LYS A 4 70.60 -13.09 -4.66
N ARG A 5 69.71 -13.17 -3.64
CA ARG A 5 69.68 -13.82 -2.28
C ARG A 5 68.20 -14.08 -1.84
N ARG A 6 67.84 -15.20 -1.17
CA ARG A 6 67.63 -15.46 0.30
C ARG A 6 66.37 -14.83 0.95
N THR A 7 65.46 -15.54 1.66
CA THR A 7 65.54 -16.49 2.84
C THR A 7 65.87 -15.80 4.18
N ASP A 8 65.63 -16.33 5.40
CA ASP A 8 65.23 -17.65 5.97
C ASP A 8 64.21 -17.39 7.13
N GLY A 9 63.47 -18.29 7.83
CA GLY A 9 63.28 -19.76 7.91
C GLY A 9 61.82 -20.07 8.39
N PRO A 10 61.48 -20.93 9.38
CA PRO A 10 62.28 -21.84 10.25
C PRO A 10 61.99 -23.35 10.01
N SER A 11 62.54 -24.26 10.83
CA SER A 11 62.61 -25.71 10.56
C SER A 11 62.66 -26.64 11.78
N GLY A 12 62.17 -27.87 11.61
CA GLY A 12 62.41 -29.09 12.43
C GLY A 12 61.60 -30.26 11.84
N ALA A 13 62.18 -31.34 11.31
CA ALA A 13 63.00 -32.41 11.92
C ALA A 13 62.11 -33.45 12.65
N GLU A 14 62.12 -34.77 12.37
CA GLU A 14 62.81 -35.66 11.38
C GLU A 14 61.76 -36.71 10.89
N GLY A 15 61.81 -37.29 9.67
CA GLY A 15 62.69 -38.39 9.23
C GLY A 15 62.13 -39.77 9.66
N SER A 16 62.03 -40.85 8.88
CA SER A 16 62.38 -41.23 7.48
C SER A 16 61.57 -42.52 7.15
N GLU A 17 61.47 -43.14 5.96
CA GLU A 17 61.99 -43.04 4.57
C GLU A 17 60.84 -43.60 3.65
N GLY A 18 60.94 -43.91 2.35
CA GLY A 18 62.13 -43.95 1.50
C GLY A 18 61.93 -44.06 -0.02
N GLN A 19 63.08 -44.18 -0.69
CA GLN A 19 63.41 -43.91 -2.09
C GLN A 19 62.43 -44.44 -3.19
N GLN A 20 61.97 -43.57 -4.11
CA GLN A 20 62.44 -43.39 -5.52
C GLN A 20 61.80 -44.37 -6.56
N ARG A 21 61.75 -44.11 -7.88
CA ARG A 21 62.42 -43.11 -8.74
C ARG A 21 61.64 -42.85 -10.07
N THR A 22 61.66 -41.60 -10.59
CA THR A 22 61.68 -41.18 -12.04
C THR A 22 60.67 -41.76 -13.07
N SER A 23 60.32 -41.11 -14.20
CA SER A 23 60.28 -39.69 -14.64
C SER A 23 59.54 -39.60 -16.01
N PRO A 24 59.13 -38.39 -16.47
CA PRO A 24 58.37 -38.16 -17.72
C PRO A 24 59.34 -37.84 -18.92
N PRO A 25 58.98 -37.22 -20.07
CA PRO A 25 57.69 -36.63 -20.52
C PRO A 25 57.31 -36.82 -22.02
N GLN A 26 56.23 -36.14 -22.47
CA GLN A 26 56.04 -35.32 -23.72
C GLN A 26 56.73 -35.74 -25.06
N GLN A 27 56.21 -35.45 -26.28
CA GLN A 27 55.24 -34.47 -26.78
C GLN A 27 54.82 -34.77 -28.25
N GLN A 28 53.92 -33.97 -28.84
CA GLN A 28 53.66 -33.84 -30.31
C GLN A 28 53.08 -35.10 -31.01
N GLY A 29 52.53 -35.04 -32.22
CA GLY A 29 52.24 -33.93 -33.14
C GLY A 29 51.11 -34.30 -34.13
N ALA A 30 50.64 -33.35 -34.96
CA ALA A 30 49.54 -33.57 -35.91
C ALA A 30 50.02 -34.03 -37.30
N VAL A 31 49.14 -34.61 -38.14
CA VAL A 31 48.89 -34.26 -39.57
C VAL A 31 47.92 -35.25 -40.28
N THR A 32 47.01 -34.67 -41.07
CA THR A 32 46.07 -35.18 -42.11
C THR A 32 45.87 -36.69 -42.44
N GLY A 33 44.59 -37.07 -42.58
CA GLY A 33 43.99 -37.25 -43.92
C GLY A 33 43.76 -38.68 -44.49
N GLY A 34 42.84 -38.78 -45.47
CA GLY A 34 42.60 -39.98 -46.30
C GLY A 34 41.23 -40.64 -46.09
N ALA A 35 40.62 -41.13 -47.18
CA ALA A 35 39.32 -41.84 -47.17
C ALA A 35 39.40 -43.14 -48.00
N GLY A 36 38.57 -44.12 -47.65
CA GLY A 36 38.47 -45.43 -48.31
C GLY A 36 37.23 -46.21 -47.83
N TYR A 37 36.75 -47.22 -48.57
CA TYR A 37 35.42 -47.82 -48.40
C TYR A 37 35.38 -49.33 -48.74
N GLN A 38 34.40 -50.06 -48.17
CA GLN A 38 34.02 -51.48 -48.44
C GLN A 38 34.99 -52.57 -47.94
N GLY A 39 34.57 -53.80 -47.57
CA GLY A 39 33.20 -54.35 -47.36
C GLY A 39 33.15 -55.89 -47.11
N GLY A 40 32.08 -56.41 -46.49
CA GLY A 40 31.80 -57.87 -46.25
C GLY A 40 32.45 -58.45 -44.96
N GLY A 41 31.97 -59.53 -44.31
CA GLY A 41 30.79 -60.41 -44.47
C GLY A 41 30.56 -61.33 -43.21
N GLY A 42 29.49 -62.15 -43.16
CA GLY A 42 29.11 -63.04 -42.01
C GLY A 42 29.79 -64.44 -41.98
N PRO A 43 29.27 -65.52 -41.32
CA PRO A 43 27.84 -65.80 -40.98
C PRO A 43 27.48 -66.69 -39.72
N GLN A 44 26.16 -66.98 -39.50
CA GLN A 44 25.49 -68.08 -38.71
C GLN A 44 25.65 -68.14 -37.16
N GLY A 45 24.71 -68.60 -36.29
CA GLY A 45 23.30 -69.15 -36.36
C GLY A 45 22.42 -68.61 -35.18
N GLY A 46 21.33 -69.18 -34.60
CA GLY A 46 20.52 -70.43 -34.72
C GLY A 46 20.57 -71.31 -33.43
N ARG A 47 19.53 -71.78 -32.69
CA ARG A 47 18.02 -71.85 -32.68
C ARG A 47 17.52 -71.89 -31.19
N GLY A 48 16.25 -71.97 -30.72
CA GLY A 48 14.89 -71.87 -31.29
C GLY A 48 13.88 -73.01 -30.90
N TYR A 49 12.86 -72.78 -30.04
CA TYR A 49 11.63 -73.64 -29.82
C TYR A 49 10.38 -72.84 -29.36
N ALA A 50 9.16 -73.40 -29.52
CA ALA A 50 7.83 -72.76 -29.36
C ALA A 50 6.76 -73.79 -28.86
N PRO A 51 5.40 -73.61 -28.89
CA PRO A 51 4.49 -72.54 -29.41
C PRO A 51 3.79 -71.75 -28.25
N GLN A 52 2.62 -71.06 -28.31
CA GLN A 52 1.55 -70.68 -29.29
C GLN A 52 0.84 -69.39 -28.72
N GLY A 53 -0.08 -68.63 -29.35
CA GLY A 53 -0.73 -68.62 -30.68
C GLY A 53 -2.28 -68.76 -30.59
N GLY A 54 -3.14 -67.85 -31.07
CA GLY A 54 -2.92 -66.56 -31.75
C GLY A 54 -4.18 -65.94 -32.44
N ARG A 55 -3.96 -64.99 -33.37
CA ARG A 55 -4.92 -64.25 -34.26
C ARG A 55 -5.89 -63.28 -33.57
N GLY A 56 -6.24 -62.10 -34.10
CA GLY A 56 -5.83 -61.29 -35.29
C GLY A 56 -6.31 -59.82 -35.09
N ASP A 57 -6.19 -58.83 -35.99
CA ASP A 57 -5.65 -58.75 -37.37
C ASP A 57 -5.22 -57.28 -37.71
N TYR A 58 -4.67 -56.99 -38.90
CA TYR A 58 -4.05 -55.69 -39.33
C TYR A 58 -5.07 -54.55 -39.66
N GLY A 59 -4.76 -53.26 -39.94
CA GLY A 59 -3.54 -52.41 -40.11
C GLY A 59 -3.98 -50.91 -40.26
N GLY A 60 -3.19 -49.83 -40.09
CA GLY A 60 -2.08 -49.31 -40.94
C GLY A 60 -2.57 -48.66 -42.27
N GLY A 61 -2.27 -47.42 -42.71
CA GLY A 61 -1.54 -46.25 -42.17
C GLY A 61 -0.98 -45.31 -43.29
N ARG A 62 -0.65 -44.03 -42.99
CA ARG A 62 -0.13 -42.95 -43.93
C ARG A 62 -1.20 -42.38 -44.90
N GLY A 63 -1.07 -41.27 -45.65
CA GLY A 63 -0.03 -40.25 -46.01
C GLY A 63 -0.39 -39.72 -47.43
N ASP A 64 -0.07 -38.53 -47.96
CA ASP A 64 0.96 -37.52 -47.66
C ASP A 64 0.71 -36.19 -48.47
N TYR A 65 1.32 -35.07 -48.03
CA TYR A 65 1.83 -33.91 -48.83
C TYR A 65 0.87 -32.99 -49.64
N GLY A 66 1.37 -31.77 -49.93
CA GLY A 66 0.91 -30.92 -51.05
C GLY A 66 0.53 -29.48 -50.69
N GLY A 67 1.35 -28.50 -51.09
CA GLY A 67 1.03 -27.07 -50.98
C GLY A 67 1.21 -26.35 -52.32
N GLY A 68 0.31 -25.41 -52.66
CA GLY A 68 0.34 -24.67 -53.93
C GLY A 68 -0.57 -23.44 -53.92
N ARG A 69 -0.18 -22.39 -54.65
CA ARG A 69 -0.93 -21.12 -54.79
C ARG A 69 -1.97 -21.22 -55.92
N GLY A 70 -3.06 -20.47 -55.79
CA GLY A 70 -4.02 -20.16 -56.86
C GLY A 70 -4.89 -18.97 -56.42
N ASP A 71 -5.26 -18.09 -57.36
CA ASP A 71 -5.84 -16.77 -57.05
C ASP A 71 -6.88 -16.36 -58.13
N TYR A 72 -7.83 -15.49 -57.75
CA TYR A 72 -8.94 -14.93 -58.53
C TYR A 72 -9.93 -15.97 -59.14
N GLY A 73 -11.24 -15.74 -59.25
CA GLY A 73 -12.06 -14.54 -59.05
C GLY A 73 -13.09 -14.43 -60.19
N GLY A 74 -14.28 -13.86 -59.92
CA GLY A 74 -15.31 -13.62 -60.95
C GLY A 74 -16.53 -14.56 -60.86
N GLY A 75 -17.72 -14.03 -61.17
CA GLY A 75 -19.01 -14.73 -61.08
C GLY A 75 -19.92 -14.49 -62.28
N ARG A 76 -21.26 -14.53 -62.06
CA ARG A 76 -22.36 -14.90 -62.98
C ARG A 76 -22.64 -16.42 -62.98
N GLY A 77 -23.86 -16.90 -63.19
CA GLY A 77 -25.13 -16.17 -63.25
C GLY A 77 -26.28 -16.94 -63.93
N ASP A 78 -27.35 -17.18 -63.16
CA ASP A 78 -28.73 -17.46 -63.58
C ASP A 78 -29.16 -18.88 -64.08
N TYR A 79 -30.47 -19.13 -63.99
CA TYR A 79 -31.34 -20.20 -64.52
C TYR A 79 -31.10 -21.70 -64.18
N GLY A 80 -32.15 -22.36 -63.64
CA GLY A 80 -32.86 -23.30 -64.56
C GLY A 80 -33.56 -24.61 -64.14
N GLY A 81 -33.89 -24.93 -62.88
CA GLY A 81 -35.05 -25.79 -62.52
C GLY A 81 -35.04 -27.34 -62.75
N GLY A 82 -36.02 -28.05 -62.15
CA GLY A 82 -36.39 -29.44 -62.54
C GLY A 82 -36.90 -30.45 -61.48
N ARG A 83 -38.22 -30.46 -61.18
CA ARG A 83 -39.05 -31.56 -60.55
C ARG A 83 -38.67 -32.05 -59.12
N GLY A 84 -39.58 -32.55 -58.27
CA GLY A 84 -41.06 -32.54 -58.28
C GLY A 84 -41.69 -33.75 -57.54
N ALA A 85 -42.57 -33.53 -56.53
CA ALA A 85 -43.37 -34.58 -55.85
C ALA A 85 -44.60 -34.01 -55.08
N TYR A 86 -45.62 -34.86 -54.91
CA TYR A 86 -46.94 -34.81 -54.21
C TYR A 86 -47.15 -33.83 -53.02
N GLY A 87 -48.35 -33.33 -52.68
CA GLY A 87 -49.70 -33.41 -53.29
C GLY A 87 -50.88 -33.14 -52.30
N GLY A 88 -52.03 -32.62 -52.77
CA GLY A 88 -53.36 -32.75 -52.10
C GLY A 88 -54.00 -31.56 -51.32
N GLY A 89 -54.91 -30.81 -51.97
CA GLY A 89 -56.05 -30.07 -51.35
C GLY A 89 -55.79 -28.79 -50.52
N GLY A 90 -56.67 -27.77 -50.48
CA GLY A 90 -57.85 -27.49 -51.32
C GLY A 90 -58.80 -26.39 -50.78
N ARG A 91 -59.05 -25.32 -51.58
CA ARG A 91 -60.00 -24.18 -51.37
C ARG A 91 -59.70 -23.25 -50.16
N GLY A 92 -59.90 -21.92 -50.20
CA GLY A 92 -60.23 -20.98 -51.28
C GLY A 92 -60.93 -19.71 -50.73
N GLY A 93 -60.80 -18.53 -51.36
CA GLY A 93 -61.57 -17.33 -50.96
C GLY A 93 -60.94 -15.96 -51.30
N ARG A 94 -61.73 -15.06 -51.92
CA ARG A 94 -61.38 -13.71 -52.42
C ARG A 94 -61.13 -12.66 -51.31
N GLY A 95 -60.40 -11.58 -51.62
CA GLY A 95 -60.39 -10.34 -50.82
C GLY A 95 -59.56 -9.16 -51.37
N MET A 96 -60.21 -8.21 -52.06
CA MET A 96 -59.72 -6.87 -52.50
C MET A 96 -60.94 -5.92 -52.50
N PRO A 97 -60.84 -4.65 -52.05
CA PRO A 97 -60.42 -3.48 -52.88
C PRO A 97 -59.45 -2.50 -52.12
N GLN A 98 -58.87 -1.39 -52.62
CA GLN A 98 -59.31 -0.23 -53.48
C GLN A 98 -60.30 0.73 -52.75
N GLN A 99 -60.33 2.08 -52.86
CA GLN A 99 -59.67 3.18 -53.63
C GLN A 99 -59.29 4.35 -52.65
N GLN A 100 -58.50 5.43 -52.91
CA GLN A 100 -57.86 6.10 -54.07
C GLN A 100 -58.55 7.41 -54.57
N TYR A 101 -57.77 8.50 -54.79
CA TYR A 101 -58.17 9.91 -55.15
C TYR A 101 -58.89 10.71 -54.03
N GLY A 102 -58.97 12.07 -53.98
CA GLY A 102 -58.41 13.19 -54.78
C GLY A 102 -58.77 14.58 -54.15
N GLY A 103 -58.18 15.72 -54.58
CA GLY A 103 -58.52 17.11 -54.15
C GLY A 103 -59.11 17.97 -55.29
N PRO A 104 -59.06 19.33 -55.32
CA PRO A 104 -58.60 20.38 -54.37
C PRO A 104 -59.81 21.33 -54.01
N PRO A 105 -59.92 22.69 -54.21
CA PRO A 105 -59.00 23.86 -54.22
C PRO A 105 -59.51 25.16 -53.47
N ARG A 106 -58.76 26.29 -53.64
CA ARG A 106 -59.10 27.75 -53.49
C ARG A 106 -59.10 28.46 -52.10
N GLY A 107 -58.28 29.52 -51.99
CA GLY A 107 -58.38 30.62 -51.01
C GLY A 107 -57.06 31.40 -50.75
N GLY A 108 -57.00 32.70 -51.08
CA GLY A 108 -55.84 33.62 -50.89
C GLY A 108 -55.53 34.49 -52.12
N PRO A 109 -54.48 35.34 -52.15
CA PRO A 109 -53.52 35.78 -51.11
C PRO A 109 -53.67 37.32 -50.84
N PRO A 110 -52.66 38.20 -50.57
CA PRO A 110 -51.40 38.39 -51.31
C PRO A 110 -50.08 38.68 -50.53
N GLN A 111 -48.96 38.15 -51.06
CA GLN A 111 -47.65 38.82 -51.26
C GLN A 111 -46.78 39.24 -50.02
N GLN A 112 -45.44 39.31 -50.08
CA GLN A 112 -44.49 39.12 -51.21
C GLN A 112 -43.12 38.55 -50.71
N GLN A 113 -42.68 37.43 -51.33
CA GLN A 113 -41.35 37.13 -51.90
C GLN A 113 -40.03 37.30 -51.07
N GLN A 114 -38.96 36.52 -51.29
CA GLN A 114 -38.64 35.55 -52.36
C GLN A 114 -37.74 34.38 -51.86
N GLN A 115 -37.70 33.26 -52.61
CA GLN A 115 -36.79 32.10 -52.47
C GLN A 115 -35.84 32.06 -53.69
N TYR A 116 -34.94 31.11 -53.98
CA TYR A 116 -34.49 29.81 -53.41
C TYR A 116 -32.97 29.64 -53.74
N GLY A 117 -32.32 28.53 -53.39
CA GLY A 117 -30.85 28.35 -53.52
C GLY A 117 -30.35 27.49 -54.70
N GLY A 118 -29.02 27.47 -54.91
CA GLY A 118 -28.29 26.62 -55.86
C GLY A 118 -26.75 26.69 -55.70
N PRO A 119 -25.97 25.71 -56.21
CA PRO A 119 -24.49 25.68 -56.23
C PRO A 119 -23.91 26.36 -57.51
N PRO A 120 -22.59 26.40 -57.84
CA PRO A 120 -21.44 25.66 -57.30
C PRO A 120 -20.09 26.43 -57.15
N GLU A 121 -19.02 25.63 -57.02
CA GLU A 121 -17.55 25.75 -57.15
C GLU A 121 -16.79 26.97 -57.77
N TYR A 122 -15.50 27.08 -57.33
CA TYR A 122 -14.26 27.48 -58.05
C TYR A 122 -13.77 28.96 -58.22
N GLN A 123 -12.63 29.24 -57.55
CA GLN A 123 -11.44 30.07 -57.91
C GLN A 123 -11.46 31.56 -58.35
N GLY A 124 -10.50 32.35 -57.80
CA GLY A 124 -9.96 33.63 -58.36
C GLY A 124 -9.94 34.82 -57.36
N ARG A 125 -8.83 35.32 -56.78
CA ARG A 125 -7.63 36.10 -57.22
C ARG A 125 -7.83 37.63 -57.50
N GLY A 126 -7.18 38.49 -56.69
CA GLY A 126 -6.95 39.96 -56.90
C GLY A 126 -7.12 40.77 -55.60
N ARG A 127 -6.13 41.46 -54.98
CA ARG A 127 -5.45 42.75 -55.31
C ARG A 127 -6.44 43.89 -55.64
N GLY A 128 -6.46 45.09 -55.03
CA GLY A 128 -5.65 45.83 -54.02
C GLY A 128 -6.17 47.31 -53.99
N PRO A 129 -5.40 48.39 -53.68
CA PRO A 129 -4.27 48.60 -52.75
C PRO A 129 -4.33 49.93 -51.91
N SER A 130 -3.39 50.14 -50.96
CA SER A 130 -2.90 51.46 -50.43
C SER A 130 -3.89 52.38 -49.65
N GLN A 131 -3.51 53.31 -48.75
CA GLN A 131 -2.30 54.16 -48.62
C GLN A 131 -1.74 54.31 -47.17
N GLN A 132 -1.02 55.41 -46.88
CA GLN A 132 0.00 55.69 -45.83
C GLN A 132 -0.32 57.05 -45.13
N PRO A 133 0.56 57.81 -44.40
CA PRO A 133 1.99 57.63 -44.02
C PRO A 133 2.39 57.94 -42.54
N GLY A 134 3.66 57.63 -42.19
CA GLY A 134 4.48 58.39 -41.21
C GLY A 134 4.71 57.78 -39.80
N GLY A 135 5.92 57.79 -39.21
CA GLY A 135 7.25 58.11 -39.77
C GLY A 135 8.39 58.26 -38.73
N ARG A 136 9.64 57.92 -39.11
CA ARG A 136 10.94 57.98 -38.34
C ARG A 136 11.09 56.91 -37.23
N GLY A 137 12.24 56.27 -36.97
CA GLY A 137 13.63 56.34 -37.49
C GLY A 137 14.64 56.49 -36.32
N TYR A 138 15.78 55.81 -36.16
CA TYR A 138 16.66 54.91 -36.97
C TYR A 138 17.38 53.90 -36.02
N GLY A 139 18.23 52.93 -36.41
CA GLY A 139 18.63 52.36 -37.72
C GLY A 139 20.11 51.92 -37.81
N GLY A 140 20.41 50.61 -37.90
CA GLY A 140 21.76 50.00 -38.04
C GLY A 140 22.27 49.28 -36.77
N GLY A 141 23.17 48.28 -36.78
CA GLY A 141 23.88 47.50 -37.82
C GLY A 141 25.13 46.81 -37.19
N ARG A 142 25.88 45.84 -37.76
CA ARG A 142 25.72 44.87 -38.88
C ARG A 142 26.94 43.90 -38.86
N GLY A 143 26.75 42.59 -39.10
CA GLY A 143 27.83 41.60 -39.39
C GLY A 143 28.34 40.77 -38.19
N GLY A 144 28.95 39.58 -38.37
CA GLY A 144 29.02 38.74 -39.59
C GLY A 144 30.11 37.64 -39.54
N TYR A 145 29.90 36.52 -40.27
CA TYR A 145 30.86 35.42 -40.56
C TYR A 145 31.35 34.56 -39.36
N SER A 146 31.89 33.34 -39.51
CA SER A 146 31.68 32.25 -40.50
C SER A 146 32.32 30.92 -39.99
N GLY A 147 31.88 29.78 -40.52
CA GLY A 147 32.55 28.46 -40.41
C GLY A 147 32.12 27.56 -39.23
N GLY A 148 32.12 26.22 -39.36
CA GLY A 148 32.22 25.41 -40.58
C GLY A 148 32.80 24.01 -40.37
N VAL A 149 32.08 22.96 -40.82
CA VAL A 149 32.51 21.55 -40.99
C VAL A 149 32.79 20.76 -39.69
N GLY A 150 32.37 19.50 -39.51
CA GLY A 150 31.43 18.68 -40.31
C GLY A 150 31.49 17.17 -40.01
N ALA A 151 30.42 16.44 -40.38
CA ALA A 151 30.23 14.97 -40.40
C ALA A 151 30.33 14.20 -39.04
N GLY A 152 29.67 13.06 -38.83
CA GLY A 152 28.64 12.33 -39.60
C GLY A 152 27.66 11.63 -38.64
N ALA A 153 26.37 11.47 -38.93
CA ALA A 153 25.75 10.60 -39.94
C ALA A 153 25.49 9.17 -39.41
N GLY A 154 24.21 8.81 -39.27
CA GLY A 154 23.73 7.50 -38.82
C GLY A 154 22.20 7.52 -38.66
N HIS A 155 21.50 6.63 -39.36
CA HIS A 155 20.03 6.55 -39.34
C HIS A 155 19.50 5.83 -38.09
N ASP A 156 18.27 6.16 -37.68
CA ASP A 156 17.22 5.13 -37.68
C ASP A 156 15.80 5.70 -37.78
N VAL A 157 14.85 4.90 -38.27
CA VAL A 157 13.45 5.30 -38.54
C VAL A 157 12.49 4.49 -37.68
N VAL A 158 11.64 5.16 -36.88
CA VAL A 158 10.57 4.49 -36.10
C VAL A 158 9.23 5.20 -36.27
N SER A 159 8.19 4.40 -36.54
CA SER A 159 6.87 4.82 -37.01
C SER A 159 6.01 5.57 -35.98
N SER A 160 5.10 6.39 -36.51
CA SER A 160 3.99 6.97 -35.74
C SER A 160 3.03 5.89 -35.21
N TYR A 161 2.87 5.83 -33.89
CA TYR A 161 1.76 5.13 -33.23
C TYR A 161 1.20 5.96 -32.08
N GLY A 162 -0.11 6.18 -32.07
CA GLY A 162 -0.79 7.05 -31.10
C GLY A 162 -0.81 6.47 -29.69
N GLY A 163 -0.08 7.08 -28.76
CA GLY A 163 -0.11 6.71 -27.34
C GLY A 163 -1.39 7.16 -26.62
N PRO A 164 -2.01 6.33 -25.76
CA PRO A 164 -3.22 6.70 -25.03
C PRO A 164 -2.97 7.78 -23.96
N PRO A 165 -3.94 8.67 -23.68
CA PRO A 165 -3.76 9.78 -22.76
C PRO A 165 -3.62 9.33 -21.29
N ARG A 166 -2.55 9.77 -20.63
CA ARG A 166 -2.31 9.52 -19.19
C ARG A 166 -3.35 10.25 -18.33
N GLN A 167 -4.05 9.51 -17.46
CA GLN A 167 -4.87 10.07 -16.39
C GLN A 167 -4.03 10.33 -15.12
N PRO A 168 -4.46 11.22 -14.21
CA PRO A 168 -3.75 11.50 -12.96
C PRO A 168 -3.77 10.28 -12.02
N SER A 169 -2.61 9.69 -11.79
CA SER A 169 -2.40 8.64 -10.80
C SER A 169 -2.44 9.22 -9.39
N TYR A 170 -3.33 8.71 -8.53
CA TYR A 170 -3.21 8.87 -7.08
C TYR A 170 -2.15 7.88 -6.56
N PRO A 171 -1.00 8.31 -6.01
CA PRO A 171 0.02 7.39 -5.52
C PRO A 171 -0.27 7.04 -4.04
N GLU A 172 -0.85 5.87 -3.77
CA GLU A 172 -0.94 5.29 -2.43
C GLU A 172 0.46 4.79 -1.96
N LEU A 173 1.43 5.69 -1.80
CA LEU A 173 2.79 5.39 -1.34
C LEU A 173 2.99 5.71 0.15
N HIS A 174 2.17 5.12 1.01
CA HIS A 174 2.47 5.05 2.44
C HIS A 174 3.45 3.89 2.68
N GLN A 175 4.66 4.20 3.13
CA GLN A 175 5.65 3.18 3.46
C GLN A 175 5.14 2.33 4.65
N ALA A 176 5.18 1.00 4.51
CA ALA A 176 4.90 0.12 5.63
C ALA A 176 5.97 0.30 6.71
N THR A 177 5.53 0.61 7.93
CA THR A 177 6.37 0.50 9.13
C THR A 177 5.86 -0.72 9.89
N PRO A 178 6.70 -1.72 10.22
CA PRO A 178 6.28 -2.76 11.14
C PRO A 178 6.04 -2.13 12.50
N VAL A 179 4.83 -2.28 13.05
CA VAL A 179 4.60 -2.00 14.47
C VAL A 179 5.45 -3.00 15.26
N SER A 180 6.38 -2.50 16.08
CA SER A 180 7.16 -3.36 16.97
C SER A 180 6.24 -3.82 18.10
N SER A 181 5.79 -5.07 18.04
CA SER A 181 5.05 -5.72 19.12
C SER A 181 5.93 -5.80 20.39
N ALA A 182 5.78 -4.81 21.26
CA ALA A 182 6.24 -4.83 22.64
C ALA A 182 4.98 -4.82 23.52
N PRO A 183 4.80 -5.81 24.42
CA PRO A 183 3.64 -5.84 25.30
C PRO A 183 3.74 -4.69 26.31
N TYR A 184 2.88 -3.69 26.17
CA TYR A 184 2.65 -2.69 27.22
C TYR A 184 1.87 -3.34 28.37
N GLN A 185 2.59 -3.94 29.32
CA GLN A 185 2.05 -4.22 30.63
C GLN A 185 1.94 -2.89 31.39
N VAL A 186 0.72 -2.51 31.76
CA VAL A 186 0.47 -1.41 32.71
C VAL A 186 0.62 -1.98 34.12
N PRO A 187 1.51 -1.45 34.97
CA PRO A 187 1.58 -1.86 36.36
C PRO A 187 0.30 -1.42 37.09
N VAL A 188 -0.53 -2.38 37.50
CA VAL A 188 -1.64 -2.11 38.41
C VAL A 188 -1.05 -2.01 39.82
N LEU A 189 -0.95 -0.78 40.33
CA LEU A 189 -0.65 -0.54 41.73
C LEU A 189 -1.88 -0.94 42.57
N PRO A 190 -1.75 -1.82 43.57
CA PRO A 190 -2.84 -2.06 44.52
C PRO A 190 -3.06 -0.82 45.40
N PRO A 191 -4.29 -0.56 45.87
CA PRO A 191 -4.55 0.55 46.79
C PRO A 191 -3.91 0.27 48.15
N ALA A 192 -3.30 1.29 48.75
CA ALA A 192 -2.79 1.21 50.10
C ALA A 192 -3.95 1.30 51.11
N ALA A 193 -4.08 0.28 51.95
CA ALA A 193 -4.85 0.35 53.19
C ALA A 193 -3.88 0.38 54.36
N SER A 194 -4.05 1.35 55.26
CA SER A 194 -3.34 1.39 56.53
C SER A 194 -3.90 0.35 57.50
N HIS A 195 -3.05 -0.34 58.25
CA HIS A 195 -3.12 -0.40 59.72
C HIS A 195 -1.85 -1.01 60.34
N SER A 196 -1.82 -1.01 61.67
CA SER A 196 -0.67 -1.09 62.58
C SER A 196 0.00 -2.46 62.72
N GLU A 197 1.17 -2.44 63.38
CA GLU A 197 2.05 -3.55 63.71
C GLU A 197 1.40 -4.63 64.60
N ALA A 198 1.76 -5.90 64.38
CA ALA A 198 1.75 -6.98 65.36
C ALA A 198 2.75 -8.08 64.91
N SER A 199 3.08 -9.04 65.78
CA SER A 199 4.24 -9.95 65.62
C SER A 199 3.88 -11.44 65.62
N SER A 200 4.86 -12.25 65.19
CA SER A 200 5.15 -13.63 65.64
C SER A 200 4.54 -14.86 64.93
N SER A 201 5.39 -15.89 64.87
CA SER A 201 5.12 -17.35 64.89
C SER A 201 4.71 -18.12 63.62
N GLN A 202 5.02 -19.42 63.67
CA GLN A 202 4.87 -20.45 62.62
C GLN A 202 3.60 -21.32 62.82
N PRO A 203 3.18 -22.12 61.80
CA PRO A 203 1.97 -22.94 61.83
C PRO A 203 2.18 -24.30 62.55
N PRO A 204 1.11 -25.04 62.88
CA PRO A 204 0.51 -26.07 61.99
C PRO A 204 -1.05 -26.08 62.12
N GLU A 205 -1.94 -26.94 61.61
CA GLU A 205 -2.12 -27.94 60.53
C GLU A 205 -3.60 -28.44 60.59
N VAL A 206 -4.14 -28.98 59.48
CA VAL A 206 -5.32 -29.90 59.26
C VAL A 206 -6.66 -29.89 60.05
N THR A 207 -7.72 -30.34 59.34
CA THR A 207 -8.98 -31.03 59.81
C THR A 207 -10.00 -30.25 60.68
N GLU A 208 -11.33 -30.47 60.67
CA GLU A 208 -12.31 -31.18 59.80
C GLU A 208 -13.74 -30.57 60.06
N VAL A 209 -14.74 -30.66 59.16
CA VAL A 209 -15.96 -31.55 59.22
C VAL A 209 -16.62 -31.59 60.63
N GLU A 210 -17.92 -31.32 60.89
CA GLU A 210 -19.12 -31.01 60.07
C GLU A 210 -20.29 -30.48 60.97
N GLN A 211 -21.40 -29.98 60.39
CA GLN A 211 -22.82 -30.09 60.91
C GLN A 211 -23.18 -29.41 62.29
N ASP A 212 -24.43 -29.10 62.68
CA ASP A 212 -25.76 -28.98 62.01
C ASP A 212 -26.69 -28.00 62.80
N LEU A 213 -27.91 -27.77 62.31
CA LEU A 213 -29.12 -27.17 62.96
C LEU A 213 -29.05 -25.70 63.44
N GLY A 214 -30.09 -24.87 63.30
CA GLY A 214 -31.33 -25.02 62.50
C GLY A 214 -32.52 -24.19 63.02
N GLN A 215 -33.22 -23.48 62.10
CA GLN A 215 -34.59 -22.91 62.24
C GLN A 215 -34.79 -21.78 63.28
N LEU A 216 -35.57 -20.69 63.11
CA LEU A 216 -36.38 -20.04 62.04
C LEU A 216 -36.53 -18.52 62.47
N THR A 217 -37.17 -17.52 61.85
CA THR A 217 -38.19 -17.39 60.77
C THR A 217 -38.18 -15.93 60.19
N ILE A 218 -38.81 -15.72 59.02
CA ILE A 218 -39.47 -14.47 58.54
C ILE A 218 -38.63 -13.18 58.25
N GLN A 219 -38.36 -13.01 56.95
CA GLN A 219 -38.51 -11.81 56.08
C GLN A 219 -37.81 -10.46 56.37
N SER A 220 -36.87 -10.12 55.47
CA SER A 220 -36.79 -8.82 54.77
C SER A 220 -36.17 -9.00 53.36
N ASP A 221 -36.22 -7.96 52.51
CA ASP A 221 -36.17 -8.05 51.03
C ASP A 221 -34.96 -8.74 50.38
N GLU A 222 -35.22 -9.40 49.23
CA GLU A 222 -34.17 -9.89 48.33
C GLU A 222 -33.38 -8.73 47.68
N THR A 223 -32.06 -8.73 47.87
CA THR A 223 -31.15 -7.91 47.05
C THR A 223 -30.63 -8.71 45.85
N PRO A 224 -30.53 -8.12 44.66
CA PRO A 224 -30.15 -8.85 43.45
C PRO A 224 -28.70 -9.35 43.53
N ALA A 225 -28.49 -10.60 43.14
CA ALA A 225 -27.20 -11.27 43.20
C ALA A 225 -26.09 -10.51 42.44
N PRO A 226 -24.83 -10.55 42.92
CA PRO A 226 -23.72 -9.86 42.26
C PRO A 226 -23.49 -10.40 40.85
N PRO A 227 -23.08 -9.55 39.89
CA PRO A 227 -22.87 -9.96 38.51
C PRO A 227 -21.75 -11.01 38.43
N PRO A 228 -21.85 -12.00 37.51
CA PRO A 228 -20.84 -13.03 37.36
C PRO A 228 -19.47 -12.42 37.00
N PRO A 229 -18.35 -13.03 37.44
CA PRO A 229 -17.01 -12.52 37.16
C PRO A 229 -16.76 -12.43 35.65
N PRO A 230 -15.93 -11.46 35.20
CA PRO A 230 -15.72 -11.23 33.77
C PRO A 230 -15.18 -12.49 33.08
N GLN A 231 -15.85 -12.91 32.01
CA GLN A 231 -15.47 -14.11 31.27
C GLN A 231 -14.00 -14.05 30.83
N SER A 232 -13.28 -15.16 31.05
CA SER A 232 -11.89 -15.27 30.65
C SER A 232 -11.72 -15.16 29.13
N LYS A 233 -10.51 -14.81 28.68
CA LYS A 233 -10.20 -14.52 27.26
C LYS A 233 -10.33 -15.72 26.30
N SER A 234 -10.76 -16.89 26.76
CA SER A 234 -10.87 -18.13 25.99
C SER A 234 -12.22 -18.36 25.30
N SER A 235 -13.27 -17.57 25.59
CA SER A 235 -14.63 -17.84 25.12
C SER A 235 -14.94 -17.36 23.69
N LEU A 236 -14.18 -16.42 23.12
CA LEU A 236 -14.35 -15.99 21.72
C LEU A 236 -13.34 -16.69 20.81
N ARG A 237 -13.86 -17.47 19.85
CA ARG A 237 -13.13 -18.03 18.71
C ARG A 237 -13.64 -17.39 17.42
N PHE A 238 -12.76 -17.18 16.45
CA PHE A 238 -13.17 -16.77 15.10
C PHE A 238 -13.95 -17.91 14.41
N PRO A 239 -14.88 -17.60 13.49
CA PRO A 239 -15.67 -18.62 12.82
C PRO A 239 -14.79 -19.56 12.00
N LEU A 240 -15.00 -20.86 12.20
CA LEU A 240 -14.45 -21.89 11.33
C LEU A 240 -14.97 -21.69 9.91
N ARG A 241 -14.14 -22.03 8.92
CA ARG A 241 -14.51 -21.96 7.51
C ARG A 241 -15.75 -22.83 7.22
N PRO A 242 -16.88 -22.26 6.76
CA PRO A 242 -18.14 -22.98 6.57
C PRO A 242 -18.13 -23.94 5.38
N GLY A 243 -17.07 -23.92 4.58
CA GLY A 243 -16.86 -24.76 3.40
C GLY A 243 -15.87 -24.11 2.44
N LYS A 244 -15.62 -24.77 1.30
CA LYS A 244 -14.94 -24.16 0.15
C LYS A 244 -16.02 -23.67 -0.82
N GLY A 245 -15.80 -22.52 -1.44
CA GLY A 245 -16.68 -22.05 -2.50
C GLY A 245 -16.59 -22.94 -3.74
N SER A 246 -17.70 -23.03 -4.44
CA SER A 246 -17.95 -23.84 -5.64
C SER A 246 -18.26 -22.99 -6.88
N TYR A 247 -18.75 -21.76 -6.67
CA TYR A 247 -19.27 -20.88 -7.71
C TYR A 247 -18.15 -20.15 -8.48
N GLY A 248 -18.42 -19.84 -9.76
CA GLY A 248 -17.44 -19.28 -10.69
C GLY A 248 -16.64 -20.34 -11.47
N ARG A 249 -15.99 -19.92 -12.56
CA ARG A 249 -15.22 -20.84 -13.44
C ARG A 249 -13.91 -21.22 -12.75
N LYS A 250 -13.67 -22.52 -12.52
CA LYS A 250 -12.39 -23.03 -11.99
C LYS A 250 -11.21 -22.64 -12.89
N THR A 251 -10.08 -22.32 -12.28
CA THR A 251 -8.80 -22.02 -12.94
C THR A 251 -7.62 -22.38 -12.02
N LEU A 252 -6.41 -22.47 -12.57
CA LEU A 252 -5.17 -22.65 -11.80
C LEU A 252 -4.35 -21.35 -11.78
N VAL A 253 -3.90 -20.98 -10.58
CA VAL A 253 -2.99 -19.84 -10.35
C VAL A 253 -1.74 -20.30 -9.61
N LYS A 254 -0.66 -19.55 -9.74
CA LYS A 254 0.55 -19.69 -8.91
C LYS A 254 0.55 -18.59 -7.86
N ALA A 255 0.81 -18.93 -6.62
CA ALA A 255 1.01 -17.97 -5.54
C ALA A 255 2.51 -17.83 -5.21
N ASN A 256 2.96 -16.66 -4.75
CA ASN A 256 4.32 -16.43 -4.27
C ASN A 256 4.59 -17.02 -2.87
N HIS A 257 4.14 -18.26 -2.71
CA HIS A 257 4.16 -19.07 -1.52
C HIS A 257 4.94 -20.34 -1.84
N PHE A 258 5.92 -20.67 -1.02
CA PHE A 258 6.79 -21.83 -1.19
C PHE A 258 6.54 -22.76 0.01
N PHE A 259 6.20 -24.03 -0.25
CA PHE A 259 5.97 -25.00 0.82
C PHE A 259 7.21 -25.14 1.70
N ALA A 260 7.01 -25.17 3.01
CA ALA A 260 8.05 -25.46 3.99
C ALA A 260 7.66 -26.73 4.78
N GLU A 261 8.57 -27.70 4.82
CA GLU A 261 8.40 -28.92 5.63
C GLU A 261 8.51 -28.58 7.11
N LEU A 262 7.55 -29.03 7.92
CA LEU A 262 7.57 -28.86 9.37
C LEU A 262 8.77 -29.64 9.96
N PRO A 263 9.65 -29.01 10.75
CA PRO A 263 10.78 -29.71 11.35
C PRO A 263 10.38 -30.86 12.27
N LYS A 264 11.26 -31.86 12.35
CA LYS A 264 11.16 -33.01 13.27
C LYS A 264 12.14 -32.92 14.45
N LYS A 265 12.70 -31.73 14.69
CA LYS A 265 13.66 -31.46 15.78
C LYS A 265 13.03 -30.54 16.82
N ASP A 266 13.24 -30.83 18.11
CA ASP A 266 12.77 -29.97 19.20
C ASP A 266 13.39 -28.58 19.18
N LEU A 267 12.56 -27.54 19.21
CA LEU A 267 13.04 -26.15 19.21
C LEU A 267 13.10 -25.61 20.64
N HIS A 268 14.28 -25.11 21.04
CA HIS A 268 14.51 -24.57 22.37
C HIS A 268 14.79 -23.07 22.28
N GLN A 269 14.19 -22.30 23.20
CA GLN A 269 14.39 -20.85 23.36
C GLN A 269 15.20 -20.57 24.61
N TYR A 270 16.19 -19.69 24.46
CA TYR A 270 17.05 -19.18 25.52
C TYR A 270 16.97 -17.66 25.58
N ASP A 271 16.87 -17.12 26.79
CA ASP A 271 17.03 -15.71 27.06
C ASP A 271 18.52 -15.35 27.07
N VAL A 272 18.85 -14.23 26.41
CA VAL A 272 20.20 -13.68 26.32
C VAL A 272 20.25 -12.32 27.00
N THR A 273 21.19 -12.17 27.93
CA THR A 273 21.55 -10.88 28.54
C THR A 273 22.99 -10.56 28.19
N ILE A 274 23.21 -9.41 27.54
CA ILE A 274 24.55 -8.86 27.25
C ILE A 274 24.81 -7.69 28.20
N THR A 275 25.97 -7.67 28.84
CA THR A 275 26.42 -6.63 29.78
C THR A 275 27.81 -6.15 29.37
N PRO A 276 28.06 -4.82 29.22
CA PRO A 276 27.10 -3.71 29.36
C PRO A 276 25.94 -3.78 28.35
N GLU A 277 24.80 -3.14 28.66
CA GLU A 277 23.65 -3.16 27.76
C GLU A 277 23.95 -2.42 26.46
N VAL A 278 23.68 -3.07 25.33
CA VAL A 278 23.94 -2.53 23.99
C VAL A 278 22.65 -2.40 23.19
N THR A 279 22.32 -1.15 22.86
CA THR A 279 21.14 -0.77 22.06
C THR A 279 21.28 -1.09 20.57
N SER A 280 22.50 -1.37 20.10
CA SER A 280 22.81 -1.68 18.70
C SER A 280 22.67 -3.17 18.40
N ARG A 281 21.58 -3.57 17.72
CA ARG A 281 21.38 -4.96 17.29
C ARG A 281 22.55 -5.54 16.48
N GLY A 282 23.27 -4.71 15.72
CA GLY A 282 24.43 -5.14 14.94
C GLY A 282 25.60 -5.55 15.82
N VAL A 283 25.86 -4.81 16.90
CA VAL A 283 26.88 -5.18 17.89
C VAL A 283 26.44 -6.41 18.67
N ASN A 284 25.17 -6.51 19.07
CA ASN A 284 24.64 -7.72 19.72
C ASN A 284 24.83 -8.97 18.86
N ARG A 285 24.63 -8.86 17.54
CA ARG A 285 24.88 -9.96 16.60
C ARG A 285 26.38 -10.28 16.48
N ALA A 286 27.27 -9.29 16.39
CA ALA A 286 28.71 -9.52 16.38
C ALA A 286 29.22 -10.20 17.68
N VAL A 287 28.68 -9.81 18.84
CA VAL A 287 28.94 -10.48 20.13
C VAL A 287 28.51 -11.94 20.08
N MET A 288 27.32 -12.24 19.55
CA MET A 288 26.82 -13.62 19.43
C MET A 288 27.59 -14.44 18.39
N GLU A 289 27.97 -13.85 17.26
CA GLU A 289 28.78 -14.49 16.22
C GLU A 289 30.16 -14.89 16.76
N GLN A 290 30.82 -14.00 17.51
CA GLN A 290 32.08 -14.30 18.18
C GLN A 290 31.91 -15.34 19.31
N LEU A 291 30.77 -15.34 20.02
CA LEU A 291 30.43 -16.38 21.00
C LEU A 291 30.30 -17.76 20.35
N VAL A 292 29.55 -17.86 19.24
CA VAL A 292 29.44 -19.10 18.47
C VAL A 292 30.82 -19.52 17.95
N ARG A 293 31.60 -18.61 17.38
CA ARG A 293 32.96 -18.91 16.88
C ARG A 293 33.90 -19.48 17.94
N LEU A 294 33.86 -18.97 19.17
CA LEU A 294 34.73 -19.40 20.27
C LEU A 294 34.21 -20.65 21.01
N TYR A 295 32.89 -20.81 21.11
CA TYR A 295 32.27 -21.75 22.05
C TYR A 295 31.36 -22.82 21.43
N ARG A 296 31.20 -22.85 20.09
CA ARG A 296 30.37 -23.84 19.39
C ARG A 296 30.71 -25.28 19.76
N ASP A 297 31.97 -25.68 19.55
CA ASP A 297 32.41 -27.07 19.76
C ASP A 297 32.56 -27.45 21.24
N SER A 298 32.92 -26.48 22.10
CA SER A 298 33.19 -26.72 23.52
C SER A 298 31.95 -26.64 24.42
N HIS A 299 31.00 -25.74 24.14
CA HIS A 299 29.91 -25.42 25.08
C HIS A 299 28.52 -25.36 24.45
N LEU A 300 28.38 -25.09 23.15
CA LEU A 300 27.06 -25.13 22.50
C LEU A 300 26.66 -26.54 22.04
N GLY A 301 27.52 -27.54 22.26
CA GLY A 301 27.32 -28.91 21.80
C GLY A 301 27.29 -29.02 20.28
N LYS A 302 28.19 -28.29 19.60
CA LYS A 302 28.34 -28.17 18.14
C LYS A 302 27.16 -27.52 17.39
N ARG A 303 26.11 -27.10 18.10
CA ARG A 303 24.92 -26.47 17.51
C ARG A 303 25.20 -25.10 16.92
N LEU A 304 24.38 -24.72 15.95
CA LEU A 304 24.37 -23.40 15.32
C LEU A 304 23.10 -22.63 15.73
N PRO A 305 23.16 -21.76 16.76
CA PRO A 305 21.98 -21.05 17.24
C PRO A 305 21.58 -19.88 16.32
N ALA A 306 20.28 -19.61 16.20
CA ALA A 306 19.75 -18.41 15.56
C ALA A 306 19.39 -17.36 16.63
N TYR A 307 19.59 -16.06 16.35
CA TYR A 307 19.48 -15.00 17.36
C TYR A 307 18.62 -13.84 16.87
N ASP A 308 17.74 -13.27 17.69
CA ASP A 308 16.90 -12.14 17.28
C ASP A 308 17.67 -10.81 17.15
N GLY A 309 18.85 -10.71 17.79
CA GLY A 309 19.67 -9.50 17.88
C GLY A 309 19.34 -8.61 19.09
N ARG A 310 18.58 -9.12 20.06
CA ARG A 310 18.22 -8.43 21.31
C ARG A 310 18.37 -9.34 22.53
N LYS A 311 17.49 -10.34 22.68
CA LYS A 311 17.29 -11.12 23.90
C LYS A 311 16.90 -12.58 23.67
N SER A 312 16.62 -13.03 22.45
CA SER A 312 16.08 -14.37 22.20
C SER A 312 16.98 -15.16 21.26
N LEU A 313 17.50 -16.28 21.77
CA LEU A 313 18.37 -17.23 21.06
C LEU A 313 17.64 -18.57 20.94
N TYR A 314 17.81 -19.25 19.82
CA TYR A 314 17.09 -20.48 19.52
C TYR A 314 18.05 -21.58 19.06
N THR A 315 17.75 -22.84 19.40
CA THR A 315 18.52 -24.01 18.95
C THR A 315 17.65 -25.20 18.57
N ALA A 316 18.18 -26.05 17.67
CA ALA A 316 17.66 -27.38 17.39
C ALA A 316 18.20 -28.38 18.42
N GLY A 317 17.35 -28.77 19.37
CA GLY A 317 17.70 -29.52 20.57
C GLY A 317 18.37 -28.65 21.66
N PRO A 318 18.48 -29.17 22.89
CA PRO A 318 18.94 -28.40 24.05
C PRO A 318 20.47 -28.21 24.06
N LEU A 319 20.91 -26.99 24.37
CA LEU A 319 22.28 -26.71 24.81
C LEU A 319 22.63 -27.55 26.06
N PRO A 320 23.91 -27.94 26.26
CA PRO A 320 24.34 -28.78 27.38
C PRO A 320 24.42 -28.03 28.73
N PHE A 321 23.58 -27.01 28.92
CA PHE A 321 23.44 -26.24 30.16
C PHE A 321 22.05 -25.58 30.24
N ILE A 322 21.55 -25.40 31.46
CA ILE A 322 20.32 -24.63 31.72
C ILE A 322 20.62 -23.13 31.78
N SER A 323 21.77 -22.74 32.33
CA SER A 323 22.27 -21.36 32.36
C SER A 323 23.79 -21.37 32.31
N LYS A 324 24.40 -20.49 31.52
CA LYS A 324 25.85 -20.29 31.49
C LYS A 324 26.21 -18.87 31.10
N ASP A 325 27.29 -18.35 31.66
CA ASP A 325 27.91 -17.10 31.25
C ASP A 325 29.19 -17.31 30.41
N PHE A 326 29.42 -16.35 29.53
CA PHE A 326 30.52 -16.29 28.58
C PHE A 326 31.13 -14.88 28.62
N ARG A 327 32.44 -14.78 28.36
CA ARG A 327 33.15 -13.51 28.20
C ARG A 327 33.54 -13.38 26.73
N ILE A 328 33.09 -12.31 26.08
CA ILE A 328 33.30 -12.08 24.65
C ILE A 328 34.02 -10.76 24.47
N THR A 329 35.28 -10.82 24.09
CA THR A 329 36.02 -9.66 23.63
C THR A 329 35.70 -9.41 22.16
N LEU A 330 35.11 -8.26 21.84
CA LEU A 330 35.14 -7.70 20.50
C LEU A 330 36.30 -6.73 20.37
N VAL A 331 37.14 -6.94 19.36
CA VAL A 331 38.13 -5.96 18.91
C VAL A 331 37.40 -4.95 18.03
N ASP A 332 37.42 -3.67 18.41
CA ASP A 332 36.81 -2.62 17.61
C ASP A 332 37.61 -2.34 16.32
N GLU A 333 36.97 -2.54 15.16
CA GLU A 333 37.26 -1.69 13.99
C GLU A 333 36.99 -0.24 14.40
N ASP A 334 37.97 0.67 14.29
CA ASP A 334 37.93 2.04 14.84
C ASP A 334 36.58 2.73 14.59
N ASP A 335 35.72 2.69 15.62
CA ASP A 335 34.32 3.10 15.53
C ASP A 335 34.14 4.62 15.48
N GLY A 336 35.25 5.34 15.54
CA GLY A 336 35.32 6.78 15.45
C GLY A 336 35.02 7.51 16.75
N SER A 337 35.00 6.81 17.89
CA SER A 337 35.06 7.43 19.22
C SER A 337 36.40 8.12 19.50
N GLY A 338 37.52 7.55 19.04
CA GLY A 338 38.85 8.16 19.15
C GLY A 338 39.64 7.83 20.41
N GLY A 339 39.32 6.74 21.09
CA GLY A 339 40.31 6.02 21.88
C GLY A 339 41.34 5.33 20.98
N GLN A 340 42.34 4.69 21.60
CA GLN A 340 43.06 3.58 20.96
C GLN A 340 42.05 2.45 20.63
N ARG A 341 42.48 1.43 19.86
CA ARG A 341 41.71 0.17 19.73
C ARG A 341 41.38 -0.34 21.13
N ARG A 342 40.09 -0.36 21.47
CA ARG A 342 39.60 -0.83 22.76
C ARG A 342 38.95 -2.18 22.55
N ASP A 343 39.54 -3.17 23.20
CA ASP A 343 38.94 -4.48 23.37
C ASP A 343 37.72 -4.32 24.28
N ARG A 344 36.51 -4.45 23.71
CA ARG A 344 35.25 -4.38 24.45
C ARG A 344 34.90 -5.78 24.95
N GLU A 345 35.19 -6.05 26.23
CA GLU A 345 34.71 -7.27 26.91
C GLU A 345 33.21 -7.14 27.22
N PHE A 346 32.44 -8.13 26.76
CA PHE A 346 31.02 -8.29 27.06
C PHE A 346 30.81 -9.58 27.87
N LYS A 347 30.10 -9.47 28.99
CA LYS A 347 29.53 -10.64 29.66
C LYS A 347 28.21 -11.00 28.97
N VAL A 348 28.12 -12.21 28.45
CA VAL A 348 26.90 -12.77 27.84
C VAL A 348 26.39 -13.90 28.71
N VAL A 349 25.15 -13.80 29.19
CA VAL A 349 24.46 -14.87 29.91
C VAL A 349 23.40 -15.47 29.00
N ILE A 350 23.41 -16.79 28.84
CA ILE A 350 22.43 -17.57 28.07
C ILE A 350 21.70 -18.49 29.05
N LYS A 351 20.38 -18.37 29.17
CA LYS A 351 19.54 -19.16 30.08
C LYS A 351 18.34 -19.76 29.34
N LEU A 352 18.05 -21.05 29.57
CA LEU A 352 16.87 -21.73 29.02
C LEU A 352 15.58 -21.03 29.51
N ALA A 353 14.70 -20.70 28.56
CA ALA A 353 13.44 -20.01 28.81
C ALA A 353 12.22 -20.88 28.47
N ALA A 354 12.21 -21.55 27.31
CA ALA A 354 11.09 -22.37 26.86
C ALA A 354 11.51 -23.45 25.84
N ARG A 355 10.61 -24.41 25.59
CA ARG A 355 10.62 -25.33 24.43
C ARG A 355 9.38 -25.01 23.59
N ALA A 356 9.54 -24.80 22.28
CA ALA A 356 8.41 -24.50 21.41
C ALA A 356 7.78 -25.80 20.89
N ASP A 357 6.46 -25.88 20.98
CA ASP A 357 5.70 -27.10 20.66
C ASP A 357 5.42 -27.21 19.14
N LEU A 358 6.23 -28.01 18.46
CA LEU A 358 6.02 -28.37 17.06
C LEU A 358 4.91 -29.42 16.86
N HIS A 359 4.54 -30.20 17.88
CA HIS A 359 3.42 -31.14 17.77
C HIS A 359 2.09 -30.38 17.76
N HIS A 360 1.93 -29.39 18.65
CA HIS A 360 0.80 -28.46 18.60
C HIS A 360 0.76 -27.69 17.27
N LEU A 361 1.91 -27.25 16.74
CA LEU A 361 1.95 -26.61 15.41
C LEU A 361 1.51 -27.57 14.29
N GLY A 362 1.87 -28.84 14.36
CA GLY A 362 1.36 -29.89 13.46
C GLY A 362 -0.16 -30.03 13.54
N LEU A 363 -0.71 -30.22 14.75
CA LEU A 363 -2.15 -30.35 14.98
C LEU A 363 -2.94 -29.11 14.52
N PHE A 364 -2.39 -27.92 14.70
CA PHE A 364 -2.97 -26.66 14.23
C PHE A 364 -2.98 -26.56 12.69
N LEU A 365 -1.90 -26.97 12.02
CA LEU A 365 -1.83 -27.03 10.55
C LEU A 365 -2.73 -28.12 9.96
N GLU A 366 -2.95 -29.22 10.67
CA GLU A 366 -3.98 -30.25 10.37
C GLU A 366 -5.41 -29.76 10.65
N GLY A 367 -5.58 -28.58 11.27
CA GLY A 367 -6.88 -28.03 11.66
C GLY A 367 -7.56 -28.74 12.84
N ARG A 368 -6.82 -29.57 13.58
CA ARG A 368 -7.27 -30.33 14.76
C ARG A 368 -7.15 -29.54 16.06
N GLN A 369 -6.43 -28.41 16.03
CA GLN A 369 -6.39 -27.40 17.08
C GLN A 369 -6.74 -26.03 16.48
N THR A 370 -7.39 -25.17 17.27
CA THR A 370 -7.77 -23.81 16.85
C THR A 370 -6.66 -22.79 17.09
N ASP A 371 -5.77 -23.05 18.05
CA ASP A 371 -4.95 -22.01 18.65
C ASP A 371 -3.50 -22.09 18.11
N ALA A 372 -3.07 -21.06 17.38
CA ALA A 372 -1.77 -21.07 16.70
C ALA A 372 -0.60 -20.86 17.70
N PRO A 373 0.35 -21.80 17.85
CA PRO A 373 1.52 -21.61 18.72
C PRO A 373 2.48 -20.58 18.12
N GLN A 374 2.36 -19.33 18.58
CA GLN A 374 3.09 -18.17 18.05
C GLN A 374 4.59 -18.28 18.29
N GLU A 375 5.00 -18.92 19.38
CA GLU A 375 6.39 -19.13 19.75
C GLU A 375 7.10 -19.96 18.68
N ALA A 376 6.49 -21.07 18.26
CA ALA A 376 7.01 -21.95 17.21
C ALA A 376 7.11 -21.22 15.86
N LEU A 377 6.06 -20.49 15.47
CA LEU A 377 6.06 -19.67 14.26
C LEU A 377 7.13 -18.55 14.30
N GLN A 378 7.34 -17.94 15.47
CA GLN A 378 8.38 -16.93 15.68
C GLN A 378 9.79 -17.51 15.58
N VAL A 379 10.05 -18.70 16.13
CA VAL A 379 11.37 -19.37 15.96
C VAL A 379 11.65 -19.57 14.47
N LEU A 380 10.68 -20.09 13.72
CA LEU A 380 10.84 -20.39 12.29
C LEU A 380 11.01 -19.12 11.43
N ASP A 381 10.32 -18.02 11.73
CA ASP A 381 10.55 -16.72 11.06
C ASP A 381 11.95 -16.19 11.34
N ILE A 382 12.45 -16.31 12.59
CA ILE A 382 13.79 -15.82 12.98
C ILE A 382 14.90 -16.66 12.34
N VAL A 383 14.81 -17.98 12.38
CA VAL A 383 15.81 -18.91 11.79
C VAL A 383 15.99 -18.64 10.30
N LEU A 384 14.91 -18.57 9.53
CA LEU A 384 14.96 -18.30 8.09
C LEU A 384 15.42 -16.87 7.74
N ARG A 385 15.49 -15.97 8.73
CA ARG A 385 15.91 -14.58 8.57
C ARG A 385 17.34 -14.33 9.06
N GLU A 386 18.00 -15.29 9.69
CA GLU A 386 19.36 -15.15 10.22
C GLU A 386 20.37 -14.90 9.09
N LEU A 387 20.46 -15.80 8.10
CA LEU A 387 21.37 -15.66 6.95
C LEU A 387 21.05 -14.46 6.03
N PRO A 388 19.78 -14.14 5.71
CA PRO A 388 19.45 -12.88 5.03
C PRO A 388 19.82 -11.61 5.82
N THR A 389 19.88 -11.66 7.16
CA THR A 389 20.23 -10.51 8.01
C THR A 389 21.73 -10.19 7.99
N SER A 390 22.60 -11.16 7.72
CA SER A 390 24.04 -10.91 7.52
C SER A 390 24.39 -10.59 6.06
N ARG A 391 23.68 -11.16 5.08
CA ARG A 391 23.91 -10.92 3.64
C ARG A 391 23.40 -9.59 3.10
N TYR A 392 22.35 -9.01 3.69
CA TYR A 392 21.62 -7.88 3.13
C TYR A 392 21.26 -6.82 4.19
N CYS A 393 20.89 -5.61 3.76
CA CYS A 393 20.39 -4.56 4.65
C CYS A 393 18.96 -4.91 5.14
N PRO A 394 18.74 -5.16 6.45
CA PRO A 394 17.44 -5.60 6.96
C PRO A 394 16.54 -4.40 7.31
N VAL A 395 15.33 -4.37 6.75
CA VAL A 395 14.32 -3.34 7.00
C VAL A 395 12.97 -4.02 7.28
N GLY A 396 12.70 -4.29 8.56
CA GLY A 396 11.51 -5.02 8.99
C GLY A 396 11.57 -6.50 8.58
N ARG A 397 10.62 -6.92 7.75
CA ARG A 397 10.57 -8.26 7.11
C ARG A 397 11.04 -8.24 5.65
N SER A 398 11.88 -7.27 5.29
CA SER A 398 12.45 -7.15 3.94
C SER A 398 13.96 -6.91 3.97
N PHE A 399 14.65 -7.40 2.94
CA PHE A 399 16.10 -7.42 2.81
C PHE A 399 16.49 -6.75 1.50
N TYR A 400 17.43 -5.80 1.55
CA TYR A 400 17.81 -4.96 0.40
C TYR A 400 19.33 -4.96 0.19
N SER A 401 19.76 -4.91 -1.07
CA SER A 401 21.17 -4.70 -1.44
C SER A 401 21.23 -3.88 -2.74
N PRO A 402 22.35 -3.17 -2.99
CA PRO A 402 22.56 -2.45 -4.24
C PRO A 402 22.77 -3.38 -5.45
N ASP A 403 23.12 -4.65 -5.19
CA ASP A 403 23.55 -5.67 -6.15
C ASP A 403 22.38 -6.58 -6.61
N LEU A 404 21.23 -6.50 -5.93
CA LEU A 404 19.99 -7.20 -6.28
C LEU A 404 19.31 -6.58 -7.52
N GLY A 405 20.06 -6.43 -8.62
CA GLY A 405 19.64 -5.74 -9.84
C GLY A 405 20.40 -4.42 -10.03
N ARG A 406 19.75 -3.43 -10.66
CA ARG A 406 20.37 -2.12 -10.93
C ARG A 406 19.89 -1.06 -9.95
N ARG A 407 20.85 -0.37 -9.32
CA ARG A 407 20.67 0.95 -8.72
C ARG A 407 19.96 1.90 -9.71
N GLN A 408 19.08 2.77 -9.23
CA GLN A 408 18.39 3.78 -10.05
C GLN A 408 18.28 5.09 -9.28
N PRO A 409 18.76 6.24 -9.83
CA PRO A 409 18.64 7.52 -9.16
C PRO A 409 17.19 8.01 -9.13
N LEU A 410 16.76 8.46 -7.96
CA LEU A 410 15.49 9.15 -7.71
C LEU A 410 15.67 10.68 -7.70
N GLY A 411 16.91 11.15 -7.51
CA GLY A 411 17.31 12.56 -7.50
C GLY A 411 17.28 13.21 -6.11
N GLU A 412 18.01 14.33 -5.98
CA GLU A 412 18.39 14.94 -4.68
C GLU A 412 19.29 14.03 -3.81
N GLY A 413 20.19 13.24 -4.45
CA GLY A 413 21.14 12.35 -3.77
C GLY A 413 20.49 11.08 -3.17
N LEU A 414 19.43 10.59 -3.80
CA LEU A 414 18.66 9.41 -3.37
C LEU A 414 18.55 8.41 -4.51
N GLU A 415 18.82 7.13 -4.22
CA GLU A 415 18.65 6.02 -5.16
C GLU A 415 17.63 5.00 -4.65
N SER A 416 17.03 4.21 -5.54
CA SER A 416 16.25 3.03 -5.14
C SER A 416 17.12 1.79 -5.11
N TRP A 417 17.17 1.10 -3.96
CA TRP A 417 17.67 -0.27 -3.89
C TRP A 417 16.53 -1.26 -4.04
N ARG A 418 16.82 -2.39 -4.66
CA ARG A 418 15.92 -3.53 -4.72
C ARG A 418 16.08 -4.40 -3.48
N GLY A 419 15.09 -5.23 -3.24
CA GLY A 419 15.10 -6.22 -2.18
C GLY A 419 13.94 -7.21 -2.32
N PHE A 420 13.81 -8.08 -1.33
CA PHE A 420 12.69 -8.99 -1.19
C PHE A 420 12.08 -8.92 0.20
N TYR A 421 10.78 -9.15 0.29
CA TYR A 421 10.08 -9.47 1.52
C TYR A 421 10.16 -10.97 1.79
N GLN A 422 10.17 -11.35 3.06
CA GLN A 422 10.10 -12.73 3.50
C GLN A 422 9.26 -12.85 4.79
N SER A 423 8.35 -13.82 4.85
CA SER A 423 7.76 -14.30 6.11
C SER A 423 7.31 -15.75 6.00
N ILE A 424 7.40 -16.51 7.09
CA ILE A 424 6.72 -17.80 7.20
C ILE A 424 5.28 -17.59 7.67
N ARG A 425 4.33 -18.35 7.13
CA ARG A 425 2.91 -18.30 7.49
C ARG A 425 2.34 -19.72 7.64
N PRO A 426 1.47 -19.99 8.63
CA PRO A 426 0.67 -21.22 8.64
C PRO A 426 -0.43 -21.13 7.58
N THR A 427 -0.68 -22.22 6.86
CA THR A 427 -1.66 -22.29 5.77
C THR A 427 -2.25 -23.69 5.64
N GLN A 428 -3.34 -23.86 4.90
CA GLN A 428 -3.95 -25.17 4.61
C GLN A 428 -3.04 -26.15 3.84
N MET A 429 -1.93 -25.68 3.26
CA MET A 429 -0.90 -26.53 2.66
C MET A 429 0.27 -26.81 3.61
N GLY A 430 0.11 -26.57 4.93
CA GLY A 430 1.17 -26.63 5.91
C GLY A 430 1.86 -25.27 6.10
N LEU A 431 3.15 -25.27 6.44
CA LEU A 431 3.92 -24.03 6.50
C LEU A 431 4.24 -23.52 5.09
N SER A 432 4.18 -22.20 4.94
CA SER A 432 4.44 -21.52 3.67
C SER A 432 5.37 -20.34 3.87
N LEU A 433 6.50 -20.31 3.17
CA LEU A 433 7.36 -19.14 3.04
C LEU A 433 6.80 -18.22 1.95
N ASN A 434 6.36 -17.01 2.31
CA ASN A 434 5.91 -15.98 1.36
C ASN A 434 7.08 -15.06 0.99
N ILE A 435 7.32 -14.87 -0.32
CA ILE A 435 8.43 -14.05 -0.84
C ILE A 435 7.92 -13.10 -1.93
N ASP A 436 8.18 -11.80 -1.82
CA ASP A 436 7.70 -10.78 -2.77
C ASP A 436 8.74 -9.70 -3.05
N MET A 437 8.86 -9.22 -4.30
CA MET A 437 9.86 -8.20 -4.64
C MET A 437 9.51 -6.84 -4.06
N SER A 438 10.50 -6.20 -3.43
CA SER A 438 10.40 -4.87 -2.84
C SER A 438 11.43 -3.92 -3.43
N SER A 439 11.23 -2.62 -3.23
CA SER A 439 12.25 -1.60 -3.45
C SER A 439 11.97 -0.41 -2.53
N THR A 440 13.03 0.24 -2.04
CA THR A 440 12.89 1.42 -1.18
C THR A 440 14.03 2.41 -1.43
N ALA A 441 13.85 3.65 -0.98
CA ALA A 441 14.84 4.69 -1.18
C ALA A 441 15.99 4.56 -0.16
N PHE A 442 17.21 4.70 -0.66
CA PHE A 442 18.46 4.82 0.10
C PHE A 442 19.12 6.15 -0.29
N ILE A 443 20.01 6.65 0.58
CA ILE A 443 20.82 7.83 0.29
C ILE A 443 22.03 7.37 -0.52
N GLU A 444 22.34 8.06 -1.62
CA GLU A 444 23.49 7.74 -2.47
C GLU A 444 24.81 7.94 -1.70
N PRO A 445 25.80 7.01 -1.80
CA PRO A 445 27.07 7.08 -1.06
C PRO A 445 28.07 8.06 -1.68
N LEU A 446 27.65 9.31 -1.90
CA LEU A 446 28.41 10.36 -2.58
C LEU A 446 29.35 11.12 -1.63
N PRO A 447 30.39 11.79 -2.14
CA PRO A 447 31.00 12.95 -1.48
C PRO A 447 29.93 13.97 -1.07
N VAL A 448 30.07 14.60 0.10
CA VAL A 448 29.01 15.48 0.63
C VAL A 448 28.82 16.74 -0.22
N ILE A 449 29.87 17.24 -0.89
CA ILE A 449 29.78 18.33 -1.88
C ILE A 449 28.84 17.93 -3.03
N GLU A 450 29.06 16.77 -3.66
CA GLU A 450 28.22 16.27 -4.76
C GLU A 450 26.77 16.05 -4.34
N PHE A 451 26.55 15.50 -3.13
CA PHE A 451 25.20 15.38 -2.56
C PHE A 451 24.51 16.75 -2.41
N VAL A 452 25.24 17.79 -2.00
CA VAL A 452 24.72 19.17 -1.92
C VAL A 452 24.43 19.73 -3.32
N THR A 453 25.30 19.52 -4.30
CA THR A 453 25.08 19.89 -5.71
C THR A 453 23.78 19.27 -6.25
N GLN A 454 23.58 17.97 -6.05
CA GLN A 454 22.35 17.27 -6.42
C GLN A 454 21.12 17.81 -5.66
N LEU A 455 21.23 18.02 -4.34
CA LEU A 455 20.15 18.51 -3.49
C LEU A 455 19.70 19.92 -3.86
N LEU A 456 20.61 20.80 -4.28
CA LEU A 456 20.27 22.16 -4.71
C LEU A 456 19.93 22.26 -6.21
N ASN A 457 20.19 21.20 -6.99
CA ASN A 457 19.95 21.13 -8.44
C ASN A 457 20.56 22.35 -9.18
N ARG A 458 21.77 22.74 -8.80
CA ARG A 458 22.56 23.81 -9.42
C ARG A 458 24.05 23.53 -9.20
N ASP A 459 24.90 24.13 -10.03
CA ASP A 459 26.31 24.26 -9.64
C ASP A 459 26.41 25.20 -8.42
N VAL A 460 27.12 24.71 -7.41
CA VAL A 460 27.34 25.31 -6.09
C VAL A 460 28.78 25.81 -5.93
N SER A 461 29.65 25.51 -6.90
CA SER A 461 30.99 26.09 -7.03
C SER A 461 30.91 27.58 -7.36
N ALA A 462 29.98 27.94 -8.25
CA ALA A 462 29.86 29.27 -8.84
C ALA A 462 29.24 30.36 -7.94
N ARG A 463 28.59 30.03 -6.81
CA ARG A 463 27.92 31.00 -5.92
C ARG A 463 27.90 30.54 -4.46
N PRO A 464 28.06 31.45 -3.47
CA PRO A 464 27.87 31.13 -2.05
C PRO A 464 26.49 30.51 -1.74
N LEU A 465 26.43 29.76 -0.64
CA LEU A 465 25.19 29.20 -0.11
C LEU A 465 24.40 30.29 0.62
N SER A 466 23.10 30.43 0.31
CA SER A 466 22.19 31.29 1.07
C SER A 466 21.76 30.63 2.38
N ASP A 467 21.16 31.40 3.30
CA ASP A 467 20.57 30.84 4.52
C ASP A 467 19.48 29.79 4.21
N ALA A 468 18.70 29.98 3.14
CA ALA A 468 17.71 29.02 2.68
C ALA A 468 18.35 27.72 2.20
N ASP A 469 19.48 27.79 1.48
CA ASP A 469 20.27 26.63 1.10
C ASP A 469 20.83 25.91 2.33
N ARG A 470 21.44 26.66 3.27
CA ARG A 470 21.98 26.12 4.53
C ARG A 470 20.90 25.40 5.34
N VAL A 471 19.67 25.93 5.38
CA VAL A 471 18.52 25.27 6.02
C VAL A 471 18.09 24.01 5.27
N LYS A 472 18.03 24.02 3.92
CA LYS A 472 17.72 22.82 3.12
C LYS A 472 18.76 21.72 3.34
N ILE A 473 20.05 22.04 3.26
CA ILE A 473 21.16 21.10 3.48
C ILE A 473 21.12 20.56 4.93
N LYS A 474 20.94 21.42 5.93
CA LYS A 474 20.82 21.00 7.35
C LYS A 474 19.64 20.04 7.56
N LYS A 475 18.49 20.28 6.92
CA LYS A 475 17.31 19.39 6.98
C LYS A 475 17.51 18.06 6.24
N ALA A 476 18.33 18.04 5.18
CA ALA A 476 18.71 16.82 4.47
C ALA A 476 19.70 15.98 5.30
N LEU A 477 20.88 16.55 5.61
CA LEU A 477 22.03 15.86 6.19
C LEU A 477 21.89 15.48 7.67
N ARG A 478 21.07 16.19 8.46
CA ARG A 478 20.91 15.88 9.90
C ARG A 478 20.47 14.43 10.12
N GLY A 479 21.27 13.70 10.91
CA GLY A 479 21.09 12.30 11.25
C GLY A 479 21.81 11.31 10.33
N ILE A 480 22.31 11.73 9.16
CA ILE A 480 23.05 10.89 8.21
C ILE A 480 24.46 10.58 8.78
N LYS A 481 24.99 9.39 8.49
CA LYS A 481 26.38 9.01 8.73
C LYS A 481 27.28 9.37 7.55
N VAL A 482 28.46 9.91 7.84
CA VAL A 482 29.54 10.16 6.87
C VAL A 482 30.84 9.48 7.34
N GLU A 483 31.71 9.14 6.40
CA GLU A 483 33.08 8.72 6.63
C GLU A 483 34.05 9.80 6.15
N VAL A 484 35.20 9.95 6.84
CA VAL A 484 36.20 10.96 6.47
C VAL A 484 37.17 10.46 5.40
N THR A 485 37.52 11.34 4.47
CA THR A 485 38.40 11.04 3.34
C THR A 485 39.86 11.46 3.58
N HIS A 486 40.10 12.47 4.43
CA HIS A 486 41.40 13.13 4.64
C HIS A 486 42.47 12.31 5.40
N ARG A 487 42.15 11.13 5.94
CA ARG A 487 43.07 10.34 6.79
C ARG A 487 43.63 9.08 6.13
N GLY A 488 43.93 9.15 4.82
CA GLY A 488 44.42 8.01 4.04
C GLY A 488 43.46 6.82 4.14
N ASN A 489 43.94 5.67 4.63
CA ASN A 489 43.14 4.45 4.79
C ASN A 489 42.13 4.51 5.95
N MET A 490 42.24 5.48 6.87
CA MET A 490 41.42 5.55 8.09
C MET A 490 40.05 6.20 7.82
N ARG A 491 39.10 5.41 7.26
CA ARG A 491 37.71 5.83 6.94
C ARG A 491 36.81 5.94 8.17
N ARG A 492 37.21 6.78 9.14
CA ARG A 492 36.52 7.00 10.41
C ARG A 492 35.10 7.55 10.20
N LYS A 493 34.10 6.93 10.83
CA LYS A 493 32.67 7.19 10.62
C LYS A 493 32.08 8.10 11.71
N TYR A 494 31.19 9.01 11.33
CA TYR A 494 30.55 10.00 12.20
C TYR A 494 29.07 10.18 11.84
N ARG A 495 28.22 10.62 12.79
CA ARG A 495 26.84 11.04 12.50
C ARG A 495 26.73 12.57 12.55
N ILE A 496 26.08 13.16 11.54
CA ILE A 496 25.85 14.61 11.43
C ILE A 496 24.75 15.05 12.41
N ALA A 497 25.12 15.92 13.35
CA ALA A 497 24.19 16.59 14.27
C ALA A 497 23.60 17.87 13.66
N GLY A 498 24.40 18.61 12.87
CA GLY A 498 24.02 19.89 12.26
C GLY A 498 25.05 20.44 11.27
N LEU A 499 24.91 21.72 10.96
CA LEU A 499 25.85 22.54 10.18
C LEU A 499 26.21 23.77 11.00
N THR A 500 27.43 24.29 10.83
CA THR A 500 27.84 25.57 11.41
C THR A 500 27.06 26.75 10.81
N SER A 501 26.98 27.84 11.56
CA SER A 501 26.46 29.13 11.10
C SER A 501 27.49 29.84 10.22
N GLN A 502 28.73 29.91 10.69
CA GLN A 502 29.89 30.52 10.04
C GLN A 502 30.48 29.63 8.92
N ALA A 503 31.21 30.27 8.00
CA ALA A 503 32.01 29.61 6.97
C ALA A 503 33.29 28.97 7.55
N THR A 504 33.85 27.98 6.85
CA THR A 504 35.02 27.21 7.30
C THR A 504 36.27 28.09 7.52
N ARG A 505 36.45 29.16 6.74
CA ARG A 505 37.51 30.19 6.94
C ARG A 505 37.39 31.01 8.24
N GLU A 506 36.18 31.18 8.76
CA GLU A 506 35.88 32.01 9.96
C GLU A 506 35.75 31.15 11.22
N LEU A 507 35.71 29.83 11.06
CA LEU A 507 35.41 28.87 12.11
C LEU A 507 36.69 28.48 12.85
N THR A 508 36.81 28.94 14.09
CA THR A 508 37.88 28.56 15.02
C THR A 508 37.39 27.58 16.08
N PHE A 509 38.31 26.78 16.63
CA PHE A 509 38.01 25.83 17.70
C PHE A 509 39.25 25.58 18.59
N PRO A 510 39.06 25.19 19.87
CA PRO A 510 40.18 24.82 20.74
C PRO A 510 40.74 23.47 20.32
N VAL A 511 42.03 23.42 20.02
CA VAL A 511 42.74 22.23 19.54
C VAL A 511 43.25 21.37 20.71
N ASP A 512 43.45 21.96 21.89
CA ASP A 512 43.95 21.32 23.11
C ASP A 512 43.13 21.70 24.36
N GLU A 513 43.47 21.08 25.49
CA GLU A 513 42.84 21.40 26.79
C GLU A 513 43.39 22.68 27.44
N ARG A 514 44.37 23.34 26.82
CA ARG A 514 44.89 24.66 27.22
C ARG A 514 44.10 25.80 26.59
N GLY A 515 43.20 25.50 25.65
CA GLY A 515 42.35 26.48 24.97
C GLY A 515 42.99 27.09 23.72
N THR A 516 44.05 26.49 23.17
CA THR A 516 44.72 26.99 21.95
C THR A 516 43.77 26.97 20.77
N MET A 517 43.27 28.15 20.37
CA MET A 517 42.36 28.30 19.24
C MET A 517 43.12 28.28 17.91
N LYS A 518 42.66 27.47 16.94
CA LYS A 518 43.05 27.57 15.52
C LYS A 518 41.82 27.61 14.62
N SER A 519 41.94 28.13 13.40
CA SER A 519 40.90 27.94 12.38
C SER A 519 40.88 26.50 11.87
N VAL A 520 39.74 26.08 11.32
CA VAL A 520 39.64 24.78 10.65
C VAL A 520 40.54 24.71 9.41
N VAL A 521 40.81 25.83 8.72
CA VAL A 521 41.70 25.85 7.54
C VAL A 521 43.15 25.60 7.93
N GLU A 522 43.68 26.34 8.91
CA GLU A 522 45.05 26.15 9.42
C GLU A 522 45.23 24.72 9.96
N TYR A 523 44.31 24.25 10.80
CA TYR A 523 44.38 22.92 11.39
C TYR A 523 44.42 21.80 10.33
N PHE A 524 43.60 21.89 9.26
CA PHE A 524 43.60 20.88 8.21
C PHE A 524 44.85 20.91 7.33
N PHE A 525 45.40 22.11 7.08
CA PHE A 525 46.65 22.27 6.35
C PHE A 525 47.85 21.73 7.14
N GLU A 526 48.03 22.18 8.39
CA GLU A 526 49.14 21.77 9.26
C GLU A 526 49.09 20.27 9.63
N THR A 527 47.90 19.73 9.95
CA THR A 527 47.78 18.38 10.52
C THR A 527 47.72 17.28 9.45
N TYR A 528 47.22 17.59 8.24
CA TYR A 528 46.99 16.59 7.18
C TYR A 528 47.55 16.98 5.81
N GLY A 529 48.20 18.15 5.67
CA GLY A 529 48.62 18.68 4.37
C GLY A 529 47.45 19.07 3.45
N PHE A 530 46.23 19.21 4.00
CA PHE A 530 45.00 19.30 3.20
C PHE A 530 44.57 20.75 2.99
N VAL A 531 44.76 21.28 1.78
CA VAL A 531 44.34 22.63 1.39
C VAL A 531 42.84 22.65 1.10
N ILE A 532 42.05 23.21 2.02
CA ILE A 532 40.59 23.33 1.87
C ILE A 532 40.24 24.26 0.70
N GLN A 533 39.40 23.79 -0.23
CA GLN A 533 38.98 24.57 -1.40
C GLN A 533 37.71 25.39 -1.13
N HIS A 534 36.68 24.76 -0.54
CA HIS A 534 35.37 25.38 -0.30
C HIS A 534 35.33 26.15 1.03
N THR A 535 36.33 26.99 1.28
CA THR A 535 36.51 27.71 2.56
C THR A 535 35.32 28.60 2.95
N GLN A 536 34.52 29.03 1.97
CA GLN A 536 33.28 29.80 2.12
C GLN A 536 32.05 28.97 2.52
N TRP A 537 32.15 27.64 2.59
CA TRP A 537 31.05 26.75 3.00
C TRP A 537 31.06 26.49 4.52
N PRO A 538 29.91 26.16 5.14
CA PRO A 538 29.86 25.74 6.54
C PRO A 538 30.39 24.31 6.72
N CYS A 539 30.95 24.03 7.90
CA CYS A 539 31.35 22.69 8.30
C CYS A 539 30.14 21.84 8.74
N LEU A 540 30.27 20.52 8.61
CA LEU A 540 29.43 19.55 9.30
C LEU A 540 29.76 19.57 10.80
N GLN A 541 28.73 19.61 11.64
CA GLN A 541 28.87 19.41 13.09
C GLN A 541 28.59 17.95 13.41
N VAL A 542 29.56 17.25 14.01
CA VAL A 542 29.46 15.83 14.39
C VAL A 542 29.90 15.61 15.84
N GLY A 543 29.57 14.45 16.42
CA GLY A 543 29.95 14.11 17.80
C GLY A 543 28.98 14.61 18.86
N ASN A 544 29.48 14.91 20.07
CA ASN A 544 28.67 15.37 21.20
C ASN A 544 28.27 16.85 20.99
N PRO A 545 26.99 17.24 21.10
CA PRO A 545 26.57 18.65 21.05
C PRO A 545 27.30 19.60 22.03
N GLN A 546 27.85 19.10 23.14
CA GLN A 546 28.62 19.87 24.13
C GLN A 546 30.10 20.08 23.76
N ARG A 547 30.66 19.21 22.92
CA ARG A 547 32.01 19.32 22.33
C ARG A 547 31.92 18.88 20.86
N PRO A 548 31.38 19.73 19.96
CA PRO A 548 31.16 19.37 18.57
C PRO A 548 32.48 19.34 17.79
N ASN A 549 32.69 18.27 17.04
CA ASN A 549 33.77 18.21 16.06
C ASN A 549 33.29 18.84 14.74
N TYR A 550 34.16 19.66 14.13
CA TYR A 550 33.89 20.30 12.85
C TYR A 550 34.61 19.57 11.71
N LEU A 551 33.87 19.22 10.67
CA LEU A 551 34.41 18.58 9.48
C LEU A 551 34.01 19.38 8.22
N PRO A 552 34.97 19.85 7.41
CA PRO A 552 34.68 20.41 6.08
C PRO A 552 33.89 19.40 5.23
N MET A 553 32.94 19.87 4.41
CA MET A 553 32.10 18.97 3.61
C MET A 553 32.91 18.17 2.57
N GLU A 554 33.97 18.76 2.02
CA GLU A 554 34.85 18.12 1.03
C GLU A 554 35.70 16.97 1.59
N VAL A 555 35.94 16.92 2.91
CA VAL A 555 36.65 15.80 3.55
C VAL A 555 35.73 14.66 4.01
N CYS A 556 34.47 14.64 3.52
CA CYS A 556 33.43 13.73 3.95
C CYS A 556 32.69 13.05 2.78
N LYS A 557 32.43 11.75 2.92
CA LYS A 557 31.60 10.94 2.02
C LYS A 557 30.43 10.31 2.79
N ILE A 558 29.26 10.19 2.18
CA ILE A 558 28.09 9.54 2.79
C ILE A 558 28.32 8.02 2.87
N VAL A 559 28.05 7.43 4.03
CA VAL A 559 28.16 5.98 4.23
C VAL A 559 27.00 5.27 3.54
N GLU A 560 27.31 4.16 2.86
CA GLU A 560 26.33 3.34 2.14
C GLU A 560 25.31 2.64 3.07
N GLY A 561 24.21 2.11 2.52
CA GLY A 561 23.22 1.32 3.27
C GLY A 561 22.27 2.13 4.16
N GLN A 562 22.23 3.45 3.98
CA GLN A 562 21.36 4.33 4.78
C GLN A 562 19.98 4.54 4.10
N ARG A 563 18.96 3.81 4.58
CA ARG A 563 17.57 3.95 4.12
C ARG A 563 17.04 5.38 4.33
N TYR A 564 16.47 5.96 3.27
CA TYR A 564 15.74 7.22 3.34
C TYR A 564 14.31 6.99 3.84
N SER A 565 14.06 7.39 5.10
CA SER A 565 12.77 7.17 5.79
C SER A 565 11.84 8.39 5.79
N LYS A 566 12.23 9.50 5.16
CA LYS A 566 11.40 10.72 5.01
C LYS A 566 10.47 10.56 3.79
N ARG A 567 9.42 11.40 3.69
CA ARG A 567 8.50 11.40 2.52
C ARG A 567 9.24 11.85 1.25
N LEU A 568 9.15 11.04 0.20
CA LEU A 568 9.66 11.37 -1.14
C LEU A 568 8.80 12.45 -1.82
N ASN A 569 9.41 13.29 -2.65
CA ASN A 569 8.70 14.26 -3.50
C ASN A 569 8.04 13.57 -4.71
N GLU A 570 7.12 14.25 -5.42
CA GLU A 570 6.36 13.63 -6.52
C GLU A 570 7.24 13.13 -7.68
N ARG A 571 8.41 13.75 -7.93
CA ARG A 571 9.36 13.32 -8.96
C ARG A 571 10.06 12.03 -8.53
N GLN A 572 10.53 11.96 -7.29
CA GLN A 572 11.13 10.76 -6.68
C GLN A 572 10.12 9.60 -6.61
N ILE A 573 8.87 9.85 -6.24
CA ILE A 573 7.78 8.86 -6.26
C ILE A 573 7.56 8.36 -7.69
N THR A 574 7.51 9.26 -8.68
CA THR A 574 7.34 8.89 -10.09
C THR A 574 8.52 8.07 -10.62
N ALA A 575 9.76 8.40 -10.21
CA ALA A 575 10.95 7.62 -10.54
C ALA A 575 10.89 6.20 -9.93
N LEU A 576 10.59 6.10 -8.63
CA LEU A 576 10.45 4.81 -7.94
C LEU A 576 9.33 3.94 -8.55
N LEU A 577 8.21 4.54 -8.96
CA LEU A 577 7.10 3.82 -9.61
C LEU A 577 7.48 3.28 -10.99
N LYS A 578 8.30 3.99 -11.80
CA LYS A 578 8.80 3.46 -13.08
C LYS A 578 9.57 2.15 -12.89
N VAL A 579 10.35 2.04 -11.80
CA VAL A 579 11.19 0.88 -11.49
C VAL A 579 10.37 -0.25 -10.85
N THR A 580 9.42 0.09 -9.97
CA THR A 580 8.68 -0.91 -9.16
C THR A 580 7.42 -1.49 -9.82
N CYS A 581 6.86 -0.84 -10.85
CA CYS A 581 5.65 -1.29 -11.55
C CYS A 581 5.88 -2.44 -12.55
N GLN A 582 6.52 -3.53 -12.09
CA GLN A 582 6.80 -4.72 -12.89
C GLN A 582 5.53 -5.51 -13.26
N ARG A 583 5.46 -5.99 -14.50
CA ARG A 583 4.38 -6.88 -14.98
C ARG A 583 4.42 -8.23 -14.25
N PRO A 584 3.33 -9.02 -14.25
CA PRO A 584 3.24 -10.26 -13.47
C PRO A 584 4.28 -11.31 -13.85
N LEU A 585 4.53 -11.53 -15.14
CA LEU A 585 5.56 -12.44 -15.63
C LEU A 585 6.98 -12.04 -15.15
N ASP A 586 7.32 -10.75 -15.23
CA ASP A 586 8.60 -10.24 -14.75
C ASP A 586 8.73 -10.38 -13.22
N ARG A 587 7.66 -10.07 -12.49
CA ARG A 587 7.65 -10.19 -11.03
C ARG A 587 7.75 -11.66 -10.59
N GLU A 588 7.08 -12.58 -11.28
CA GLU A 588 7.17 -14.02 -11.00
C GLU A 588 8.61 -14.53 -11.23
N ARG A 589 9.20 -14.23 -12.39
CA ARG A 589 10.60 -14.59 -12.72
C ARG A 589 11.57 -14.06 -11.67
N ASP A 590 11.42 -12.80 -11.27
CA ASP A 590 12.36 -12.15 -10.36
C ASP A 590 12.19 -12.65 -8.90
N ILE A 591 10.98 -13.06 -8.49
CA ILE A 591 10.76 -13.81 -7.24
C ILE A 591 11.48 -15.16 -7.32
N MET A 592 11.28 -15.93 -8.39
CA MET A 592 11.95 -17.23 -8.58
C MET A 592 13.47 -17.08 -8.55
N GLN A 593 14.03 -16.09 -9.25
CA GLN A 593 15.47 -15.80 -9.25
C GLN A 593 15.99 -15.50 -7.83
N THR A 594 15.20 -14.79 -7.02
CA THR A 594 15.54 -14.51 -5.61
C THR A 594 15.57 -15.79 -4.77
N VAL A 595 14.61 -16.71 -4.94
CA VAL A 595 14.60 -18.00 -4.22
C VAL A 595 15.81 -18.86 -4.57
N HIS A 596 16.16 -18.93 -5.85
CA HIS A 596 17.37 -19.64 -6.30
C HIS A 596 18.65 -18.98 -5.74
N HIS A 597 18.77 -17.65 -5.82
CA HIS A 597 19.93 -16.90 -5.33
C HIS A 597 20.13 -17.01 -3.81
N ASN A 598 19.04 -17.01 -3.03
CA ASN A 598 19.12 -17.18 -1.59
C ASN A 598 19.57 -18.59 -1.18
N ALA A 599 19.34 -19.59 -2.04
CA ALA A 599 19.76 -20.98 -1.88
C ALA A 599 19.34 -21.56 -0.51
N TYR A 600 18.06 -21.48 -0.16
CA TYR A 600 17.55 -21.92 1.15
C TYR A 600 17.82 -23.40 1.48
N HIS A 601 18.04 -24.26 0.47
CA HIS A 601 18.45 -25.65 0.67
C HIS A 601 19.94 -25.81 1.05
N GLU A 602 20.74 -24.75 0.88
CA GLU A 602 22.14 -24.68 1.30
C GLU A 602 22.33 -24.02 2.68
N ASP A 603 21.38 -23.17 3.09
CA ASP A 603 21.40 -22.37 4.33
C ASP A 603 21.73 -23.23 5.58
N PRO A 604 22.82 -22.93 6.30
CA PRO A 604 23.24 -23.74 7.45
C PRO A 604 22.27 -23.64 8.64
N TYR A 605 21.54 -22.55 8.81
CA TYR A 605 20.52 -22.40 9.86
C TYR A 605 19.26 -23.18 9.50
N ALA A 606 18.80 -23.13 8.24
CA ALA A 606 17.68 -23.96 7.78
C ALA A 606 17.98 -25.46 7.92
N LYS A 607 19.20 -25.89 7.51
CA LYS A 607 19.70 -27.26 7.69
C LYS A 607 19.77 -27.68 9.17
N GLU A 608 20.35 -26.84 10.03
CA GLU A 608 20.44 -27.12 11.47
C GLU A 608 19.06 -27.32 12.10
N PHE A 609 18.11 -26.47 11.76
CA PHE A 609 16.74 -26.57 12.27
C PHE A 609 15.89 -27.62 11.53
N GLY A 610 16.40 -28.24 10.46
CA GLY A 610 15.68 -29.26 9.69
C GLY A 610 14.54 -28.73 8.82
N ILE A 611 14.53 -27.43 8.53
CA ILE A 611 13.54 -26.78 7.66
C ILE A 611 13.93 -27.05 6.20
N LYS A 612 13.02 -27.63 5.40
CA LYS A 612 13.18 -27.74 3.94
C LYS A 612 12.19 -26.81 3.24
N ILE A 613 12.62 -26.11 2.20
CA ILE A 613 11.80 -25.15 1.45
C ILE A 613 11.74 -25.58 -0.03
N SER A 614 10.54 -25.57 -0.59
CA SER A 614 10.25 -25.79 -2.02
C SER A 614 10.92 -24.73 -2.89
N ASP A 615 11.52 -25.14 -4.00
CA ASP A 615 11.99 -24.29 -5.10
C ASP A 615 10.82 -23.71 -5.92
N ARG A 616 9.66 -24.39 -5.90
CA ARG A 616 8.47 -24.08 -6.71
C ARG A 616 7.42 -23.27 -5.96
N LEU A 617 6.81 -22.35 -6.71
CA LEU A 617 5.58 -21.63 -6.35
C LEU A 617 4.42 -22.60 -6.10
N ALA A 618 3.63 -22.33 -5.07
CA ALA A 618 2.40 -23.07 -4.80
C ALA A 618 1.40 -22.90 -5.96
N GLN A 619 1.04 -24.02 -6.60
CA GLN A 619 -0.07 -24.08 -7.55
C GLN A 619 -1.38 -24.24 -6.78
N VAL A 620 -2.30 -23.30 -6.96
CA VAL A 620 -3.54 -23.17 -6.18
C VAL A 620 -4.75 -23.23 -7.11
N GLU A 621 -5.79 -23.95 -6.67
CA GLU A 621 -7.09 -23.93 -7.32
C GLU A 621 -7.82 -22.64 -6.95
N ALA A 622 -8.23 -21.91 -7.98
CA ALA A 622 -8.97 -20.67 -7.88
C ALA A 622 -10.28 -20.78 -8.68
N ARG A 623 -11.20 -19.85 -8.43
CA ARG A 623 -12.42 -19.68 -9.23
C ARG A 623 -12.50 -18.25 -9.72
N ILE A 624 -12.99 -18.04 -10.94
CA ILE A 624 -13.29 -16.71 -11.48
C ILE A 624 -14.79 -16.51 -11.32
N LEU A 625 -15.17 -15.73 -10.32
CA LEU A 625 -16.54 -15.29 -10.09
C LEU A 625 -17.00 -14.42 -11.28
N PRO A 626 -18.24 -14.59 -11.77
CA PRO A 626 -18.75 -13.75 -12.85
C PRO A 626 -18.88 -12.28 -12.41
N ALA A 627 -18.85 -11.37 -13.38
CA ALA A 627 -19.28 -9.99 -13.13
C ALA A 627 -20.82 -9.95 -12.96
N PRO A 628 -21.36 -9.14 -12.03
CA PRO A 628 -22.80 -8.96 -11.90
C PRO A 628 -23.36 -8.14 -13.07
N TRP A 629 -24.65 -8.34 -13.34
CA TRP A 629 -25.39 -7.45 -14.23
C TRP A 629 -25.68 -6.11 -13.55
N LEU A 630 -25.38 -5.02 -14.23
CA LEU A 630 -25.51 -3.64 -13.75
C LEU A 630 -26.69 -2.94 -14.43
N LYS A 631 -27.63 -2.45 -13.61
CA LYS A 631 -28.79 -1.69 -14.07
C LYS A 631 -28.45 -0.19 -14.22
N TYR A 632 -28.92 0.37 -15.31
CA TYR A 632 -28.94 1.79 -15.66
C TYR A 632 -30.38 2.22 -15.97
N ASN A 633 -30.61 3.50 -16.25
CA ASN A 633 -31.96 4.03 -16.42
C ASN A 633 -32.60 3.57 -17.74
N ASP A 634 -33.89 3.19 -17.71
CA ASP A 634 -34.59 2.63 -18.85
C ASP A 634 -34.86 3.59 -20.03
N THR A 635 -34.56 4.89 -19.86
CA THR A 635 -34.52 5.89 -20.94
C THR A 635 -33.15 6.02 -21.62
N GLY A 636 -32.18 5.18 -21.23
CA GLY A 636 -30.95 4.94 -21.97
C GLY A 636 -31.16 3.97 -23.15
N ARG A 637 -30.24 3.99 -24.12
CA ARG A 637 -30.23 3.02 -25.23
C ARG A 637 -29.75 1.64 -24.76
N GLU A 638 -28.82 1.63 -23.81
CA GLU A 638 -28.35 0.44 -23.10
C GLU A 638 -28.82 0.55 -21.63
N LYS A 639 -29.71 -0.35 -21.22
CA LYS A 639 -30.40 -0.31 -19.92
C LYS A 639 -29.71 -1.20 -18.88
N ASP A 640 -29.19 -2.32 -19.33
CA ASP A 640 -28.56 -3.36 -18.51
C ASP A 640 -27.17 -3.62 -19.12
N CYS A 641 -26.14 -3.73 -18.29
CA CYS A 641 -24.74 -3.85 -18.74
C CYS A 641 -24.03 -4.99 -18.01
N LEU A 642 -23.29 -5.82 -18.75
CA LEU A 642 -22.42 -6.86 -18.20
C LEU A 642 -20.94 -6.44 -18.36
N PRO A 643 -20.25 -6.06 -17.26
CA PRO A 643 -18.86 -5.63 -17.29
C PRO A 643 -17.90 -6.64 -17.91
N GLN A 644 -17.03 -6.16 -18.80
CA GLN A 644 -16.04 -6.99 -19.51
C GLN A 644 -14.66 -6.81 -18.89
N VAL A 645 -14.09 -7.87 -18.32
CA VAL A 645 -12.81 -7.85 -17.59
C VAL A 645 -12.79 -6.69 -16.56
N GLY A 646 -13.81 -6.66 -15.70
CA GLY A 646 -13.95 -5.67 -14.63
C GLY A 646 -14.20 -4.22 -15.09
N GLN A 647 -14.58 -4.00 -16.36
CA GLN A 647 -14.62 -2.67 -16.99
C GLN A 647 -15.87 -2.46 -17.85
N TRP A 648 -16.41 -1.25 -17.82
CA TRP A 648 -17.47 -0.78 -18.71
C TRP A 648 -17.36 0.74 -18.90
N ASN A 649 -18.34 1.37 -19.56
CA ASN A 649 -18.37 2.81 -19.78
C ASN A 649 -19.82 3.33 -19.89
N MET A 650 -19.97 4.65 -19.77
CA MET A 650 -21.26 5.37 -19.81
C MET A 650 -21.84 5.58 -21.23
N MET A 651 -21.18 5.12 -22.30
CA MET A 651 -21.75 5.29 -23.65
C MET A 651 -23.09 4.55 -23.74
N ASN A 652 -24.05 5.17 -24.45
CA ASN A 652 -25.44 4.71 -24.61
C ASN A 652 -26.28 4.58 -23.32
N LYS A 653 -25.74 4.92 -22.14
CA LYS A 653 -26.39 4.76 -20.83
C LYS A 653 -26.77 6.10 -20.21
N LYS A 654 -27.77 6.08 -19.33
CA LYS A 654 -28.09 7.13 -18.38
C LYS A 654 -28.01 6.57 -16.96
N MET A 655 -27.46 7.34 -16.03
CA MET A 655 -27.32 6.99 -14.60
C MET A 655 -28.68 6.55 -14.03
N PHE A 656 -28.69 5.46 -13.26
CA PHE A 656 -29.93 4.81 -12.79
C PHE A 656 -30.94 5.79 -12.18
N ASN A 657 -30.48 6.67 -11.29
CA ASN A 657 -31.17 7.89 -10.92
C ASN A 657 -30.20 9.08 -11.08
N GLY A 658 -30.52 10.03 -11.95
CA GLY A 658 -29.91 11.35 -11.92
C GLY A 658 -30.39 12.17 -10.72
N GLY A 659 -29.49 12.91 -10.09
CA GLY A 659 -29.83 13.96 -9.14
C GLY A 659 -30.18 15.28 -9.85
N SER A 660 -30.72 16.22 -9.06
CA SER A 660 -31.08 17.57 -9.51
C SER A 660 -30.01 18.58 -9.09
N VAL A 661 -29.57 19.42 -10.01
CA VAL A 661 -28.66 20.55 -9.80
C VAL A 661 -29.24 21.78 -10.51
N LYS A 662 -30.05 22.53 -9.75
CA LYS A 662 -30.76 23.72 -10.23
C LYS A 662 -30.05 25.00 -9.81
N TYR A 663 -29.40 24.99 -8.65
CA TYR A 663 -28.66 26.12 -8.10
C TYR A 663 -27.20 25.73 -7.90
N TRP A 664 -26.31 26.16 -8.80
CA TRP A 664 -24.88 25.90 -8.71
C TRP A 664 -24.01 27.12 -9.06
N LEU A 665 -22.73 27.04 -8.69
CA LEU A 665 -21.74 28.11 -8.87
C LEU A 665 -20.43 27.60 -9.47
N CYS A 666 -19.67 28.51 -10.08
CA CYS A 666 -18.27 28.30 -10.47
C CYS A 666 -17.36 29.35 -9.84
N VAL A 667 -16.25 28.92 -9.21
CA VAL A 667 -15.13 29.78 -8.81
C VAL A 667 -13.84 29.26 -9.46
N ASN A 668 -13.03 30.15 -10.02
CA ASN A 668 -11.75 29.83 -10.63
C ASN A 668 -10.59 30.42 -9.82
N PHE A 669 -9.80 29.58 -9.16
CA PHE A 669 -8.60 30.02 -8.44
C PHE A 669 -7.33 29.96 -9.28
N SER A 670 -7.41 29.65 -10.58
CA SER A 670 -6.26 29.70 -11.49
C SER A 670 -6.27 30.92 -12.39
N ARG A 671 -5.27 31.80 -12.20
CA ARG A 671 -5.01 32.96 -13.06
C ARG A 671 -4.66 32.60 -14.52
N THR A 672 -4.36 31.33 -14.82
CA THR A 672 -4.07 30.89 -16.19
C THR A 672 -5.33 30.60 -17.02
N VAL A 673 -6.46 30.34 -16.38
CA VAL A 673 -7.74 30.06 -17.05
C VAL A 673 -8.51 31.36 -17.19
N GLN A 674 -8.82 31.74 -18.44
CA GLN A 674 -9.68 32.89 -18.75
C GLN A 674 -11.16 32.54 -18.51
N ASP A 675 -11.97 33.54 -18.17
CA ASP A 675 -13.39 33.35 -17.84
C ASP A 675 -14.21 32.72 -19.00
N SER A 676 -13.82 32.98 -20.25
CA SER A 676 -14.36 32.33 -21.45
C SER A 676 -14.14 30.81 -21.45
N VAL A 677 -12.92 30.38 -21.15
CA VAL A 677 -12.51 28.97 -21.05
C VAL A 677 -13.17 28.30 -19.84
N ALA A 678 -13.27 29.01 -18.71
CA ALA A 678 -13.99 28.53 -17.54
C ALA A 678 -15.49 28.31 -17.82
N ARG A 679 -16.15 29.26 -18.50
CA ARG A 679 -17.56 29.14 -18.90
C ARG A 679 -17.78 27.96 -19.85
N GLY A 680 -16.97 27.85 -20.91
CA GLY A 680 -17.07 26.74 -21.88
C GLY A 680 -16.88 25.37 -21.23
N PHE A 681 -15.90 25.22 -20.34
CA PHE A 681 -15.70 23.99 -19.58
C PHE A 681 -16.89 23.64 -18.68
N CYS A 682 -17.48 24.63 -17.99
CA CYS A 682 -18.63 24.39 -17.12
C CYS A 682 -19.90 24.04 -17.92
N TYR A 683 -20.13 24.68 -19.07
CA TYR A 683 -21.22 24.33 -19.99
C TYR A 683 -21.10 22.89 -20.49
N GLU A 684 -19.92 22.48 -20.97
CA GLU A 684 -19.67 21.11 -21.44
C GLU A 684 -19.79 20.06 -20.33
N LEU A 685 -19.43 20.41 -19.10
CA LEU A 685 -19.65 19.56 -17.92
C LEU A 685 -21.14 19.47 -17.55
N ALA A 686 -21.88 20.58 -17.59
CA ALA A 686 -23.33 20.60 -17.38
C ALA A 686 -24.07 19.76 -18.43
N GLN A 687 -23.71 19.91 -19.71
CA GLN A 687 -24.20 19.07 -20.81
C GLN A 687 -23.87 17.59 -20.57
N MET A 688 -22.65 17.25 -20.13
CA MET A 688 -22.30 15.86 -19.80
C MET A 688 -23.15 15.28 -18.67
N CYS A 689 -23.44 16.05 -17.61
CA CYS A 689 -24.38 15.66 -16.56
C CYS A 689 -25.78 15.41 -17.13
N TYR A 690 -26.29 16.34 -17.93
CA TYR A 690 -27.61 16.26 -18.55
C TYR A 690 -27.78 15.03 -19.47
N VAL A 691 -26.88 14.81 -20.42
CA VAL A 691 -26.96 13.63 -21.32
C VAL A 691 -26.73 12.31 -20.58
N SER A 692 -26.03 12.35 -19.43
CA SER A 692 -25.91 11.20 -18.52
C SER A 692 -27.18 10.94 -17.69
N GLY A 693 -28.22 11.75 -17.81
CA GLY A 693 -29.53 11.57 -17.17
C GLY A 693 -29.76 12.38 -15.89
N MET A 694 -28.96 13.40 -15.60
CA MET A 694 -29.20 14.34 -14.49
C MET A 694 -30.13 15.49 -14.90
N GLU A 695 -30.92 16.01 -13.96
CA GLU A 695 -31.50 17.34 -14.09
C GLU A 695 -30.40 18.37 -13.74
N PHE A 696 -29.85 19.07 -14.74
CA PHE A 696 -28.73 19.99 -14.54
C PHE A 696 -28.95 21.30 -15.30
N ASN A 697 -29.05 22.42 -14.59
CA ASN A 697 -29.21 23.75 -15.22
C ASN A 697 -27.92 24.17 -15.94
N ALA A 698 -28.02 24.54 -17.22
CA ALA A 698 -26.85 24.81 -18.07
C ALA A 698 -25.99 26.00 -17.61
N GLU A 699 -26.59 27.02 -17.00
CA GLU A 699 -25.93 28.21 -16.48
C GLU A 699 -25.93 28.24 -14.94
N PRO A 700 -24.90 28.82 -14.28
CA PRO A 700 -24.84 28.99 -12.83
C PRO A 700 -25.70 30.17 -12.35
N VAL A 701 -26.03 30.20 -11.06
CA VAL A 701 -26.85 31.26 -10.42
C VAL A 701 -26.24 32.66 -10.59
N VAL A 702 -24.92 32.74 -10.64
CA VAL A 702 -24.16 33.93 -11.03
C VAL A 702 -22.93 33.51 -11.86
N PRO A 703 -22.43 34.36 -12.78
CA PRO A 703 -21.28 34.05 -13.62
C PRO A 703 -20.06 33.54 -12.85
N ALA A 704 -19.20 32.75 -13.51
CA ALA A 704 -17.96 32.27 -12.94
C ALA A 704 -17.10 33.43 -12.43
N LEU A 705 -16.55 33.29 -11.22
CA LEU A 705 -15.68 34.30 -10.58
C LEU A 705 -14.23 33.82 -10.57
N THR A 706 -13.32 34.54 -11.24
CA THR A 706 -11.87 34.32 -11.13
C THR A 706 -11.31 35.05 -9.90
N ALA A 707 -10.50 34.34 -9.10
CA ALA A 707 -10.12 34.74 -7.75
C ALA A 707 -8.67 34.33 -7.40
N ARG A 708 -8.14 34.90 -6.31
CA ARG A 708 -6.81 34.57 -5.77
C ARG A 708 -6.89 33.44 -4.72
N PRO A 709 -6.00 32.42 -4.77
CA PRO A 709 -5.90 31.38 -3.74
C PRO A 709 -5.80 31.90 -2.31
N ASP A 710 -5.02 32.97 -2.10
CA ASP A 710 -4.81 33.60 -0.78
C ASP A 710 -6.07 34.24 -0.17
N GLN A 711 -7.17 34.35 -0.93
CA GLN A 711 -8.46 34.89 -0.46
C GLN A 711 -9.56 33.84 -0.40
N VAL A 712 -9.22 32.53 -0.43
CA VAL A 712 -10.18 31.42 -0.59
C VAL A 712 -11.41 31.53 0.31
N GLU A 713 -11.23 31.78 1.60
CA GLU A 713 -12.35 31.85 2.55
C GLU A 713 -13.28 33.03 2.29
N LYS A 714 -12.71 34.24 2.17
CA LYS A 714 -13.48 35.46 1.86
C LYS A 714 -14.22 35.34 0.53
N VAL A 715 -13.58 34.75 -0.49
CA VAL A 715 -14.19 34.52 -1.80
C VAL A 715 -15.33 33.51 -1.72
N LEU A 716 -15.13 32.37 -1.05
CA LEU A 716 -16.17 31.34 -0.91
C LEU A 716 -17.37 31.85 -0.09
N LYS A 717 -17.11 32.51 1.06
CA LYS A 717 -18.16 33.07 1.92
C LYS A 717 -18.92 34.18 1.20
N ASN A 718 -18.25 35.15 0.56
CA ASN A 718 -18.94 36.20 -0.20
C ASN A 718 -19.75 35.63 -1.37
N ARG A 719 -19.15 34.74 -2.19
CA ARG A 719 -19.82 34.21 -3.39
C ARG A 719 -21.00 33.30 -3.09
N TYR A 720 -21.02 32.68 -1.90
CA TYR A 720 -22.20 31.99 -1.37
C TYR A 720 -23.34 32.97 -1.04
N HIS A 721 -23.05 34.09 -0.37
CA HIS A 721 -24.05 35.11 -0.06
C HIS A 721 -24.58 35.82 -1.33
N ASP A 722 -23.73 36.12 -2.32
CA ASP A 722 -24.13 36.63 -3.64
C ASP A 722 -25.23 35.74 -4.26
N ALA A 723 -25.02 34.42 -4.23
CA ALA A 723 -25.93 33.44 -4.81
C ALA A 723 -27.22 33.32 -4.00
N LYS A 724 -27.11 33.19 -2.68
CA LYS A 724 -28.26 33.10 -1.76
C LYS A 724 -29.17 34.32 -1.86
N SER A 725 -28.63 35.51 -2.13
CA SER A 725 -29.41 36.74 -2.36
C SER A 725 -30.26 36.72 -3.64
N LYS A 726 -29.94 35.84 -4.60
CA LYS A 726 -30.61 35.69 -5.90
C LYS A 726 -31.40 34.39 -6.02
N MET A 727 -31.48 33.61 -4.95
CA MET A 727 -32.21 32.34 -4.87
C MET A 727 -33.47 32.50 -4.03
N PRO A 728 -34.49 31.63 -4.21
CA PRO A 728 -35.61 31.55 -3.28
C PRO A 728 -35.12 31.28 -1.84
N LYS A 729 -35.70 31.95 -0.86
CA LYS A 729 -35.23 31.91 0.55
C LYS A 729 -35.21 30.49 1.14
N ASP A 730 -36.08 29.61 0.65
CA ASP A 730 -36.29 28.22 1.03
C ASP A 730 -35.41 27.21 0.27
N LYS A 731 -34.52 27.68 -0.63
CA LYS A 731 -33.64 26.83 -1.44
C LYS A 731 -32.17 27.00 -1.04
N GLU A 732 -31.45 25.88 -0.97
CA GLU A 732 -30.01 25.84 -0.75
C GLU A 732 -29.24 25.61 -2.06
N LEU A 733 -27.92 25.80 -2.02
CA LEU A 733 -27.06 25.63 -3.18
C LEU A 733 -26.69 24.14 -3.37
N ASP A 734 -27.05 23.57 -4.51
CA ASP A 734 -26.88 22.15 -4.82
C ASP A 734 -25.41 21.76 -5.03
N LEU A 735 -24.62 22.64 -5.67
CA LEU A 735 -23.25 22.33 -6.10
C LEU A 735 -22.34 23.57 -6.22
N LEU A 736 -21.09 23.43 -5.78
CA LEU A 736 -20.00 24.36 -6.16
C LEU A 736 -18.96 23.65 -7.04
N ILE A 737 -18.83 24.08 -8.29
CA ILE A 737 -17.72 23.72 -9.18
C ILE A 737 -16.54 24.66 -8.88
N VAL A 738 -15.33 24.12 -8.77
CA VAL A 738 -14.12 24.95 -8.55
C VAL A 738 -12.99 24.54 -9.49
N ILE A 739 -12.44 25.51 -10.22
CA ILE A 739 -11.21 25.32 -11.02
C ILE A 739 -10.01 25.64 -10.13
N LEU A 740 -9.09 24.68 -10.01
CA LEU A 740 -7.87 24.79 -9.19
C LEU A 740 -6.61 24.68 -10.07
N PRO A 741 -5.52 25.40 -9.72
CA PRO A 741 -4.22 25.19 -10.36
C PRO A 741 -3.70 23.77 -10.08
N ASP A 742 -2.94 23.22 -11.02
CA ASP A 742 -2.40 21.85 -10.94
C ASP A 742 -1.52 21.60 -9.72
N ASN A 743 -0.78 22.60 -9.25
CA ASN A 743 -0.21 22.66 -7.91
C ASN A 743 -1.04 23.65 -7.07
N ASN A 744 -1.67 23.16 -6.00
CA ASN A 744 -2.63 23.91 -5.20
C ASN A 744 -2.31 23.96 -3.69
N GLY A 745 -1.30 23.25 -3.19
CA GLY A 745 -0.89 23.34 -1.78
C GLY A 745 -2.03 23.03 -0.79
N SER A 746 -2.29 23.93 0.17
CA SER A 746 -3.39 23.80 1.13
C SER A 746 -4.77 24.10 0.53
N LEU A 747 -4.85 24.83 -0.59
CA LEU A 747 -6.08 25.40 -1.15
C LEU A 747 -7.21 24.37 -1.34
N TYR A 748 -6.88 23.15 -1.76
CA TYR A 748 -7.86 22.07 -1.87
C TYR A 748 -8.46 21.71 -0.50
N GLY A 749 -7.62 21.62 0.54
CA GLY A 749 -8.04 21.31 1.90
C GLY A 749 -8.83 22.44 2.55
N ASP A 750 -8.37 23.68 2.42
CA ASP A 750 -9.07 24.87 2.93
C ASP A 750 -10.47 25.00 2.32
N LEU A 751 -10.56 24.92 0.99
CA LEU A 751 -11.82 24.84 0.25
C LEU A 751 -12.71 23.72 0.79
N LYS A 752 -12.15 22.51 0.99
CA LYS A 752 -12.92 21.37 1.47
C LYS A 752 -13.44 21.52 2.89
N ARG A 753 -12.64 22.08 3.81
CA ARG A 753 -13.10 22.50 5.14
C ARG A 753 -14.26 23.48 5.01
N ILE A 754 -14.00 24.67 4.48
CA ILE A 754 -14.97 25.79 4.42
C ILE A 754 -16.28 25.39 3.73
N CYS A 755 -16.23 24.65 2.63
CA CYS A 755 -17.45 24.16 1.96
C CYS A 755 -18.26 23.19 2.83
N GLU A 756 -17.62 22.27 3.54
CA GLU A 756 -18.28 21.10 4.13
C GLU A 756 -18.57 21.28 5.65
N THR A 757 -17.88 22.22 6.32
CA THR A 757 -18.06 22.59 7.73
C THR A 757 -18.80 23.92 7.91
N ASP A 758 -18.47 24.95 7.13
CA ASP A 758 -18.98 26.32 7.35
C ASP A 758 -20.24 26.58 6.52
N LEU A 759 -20.16 26.33 5.21
CA LEU A 759 -21.20 26.68 4.23
C LEU A 759 -22.25 25.57 4.04
N GLY A 760 -21.87 24.30 4.15
CA GLY A 760 -22.77 23.17 3.89
C GLY A 760 -23.03 22.92 2.40
N VAL A 761 -22.03 23.13 1.55
CA VAL A 761 -22.13 22.97 0.09
C VAL A 761 -21.21 21.85 -0.38
N VAL A 762 -21.75 20.87 -1.12
CA VAL A 762 -20.91 19.87 -1.77
C VAL A 762 -20.15 20.49 -2.95
N SER A 763 -18.84 20.28 -2.99
CA SER A 763 -17.98 20.86 -4.03
C SER A 763 -17.26 19.82 -4.91
N GLN A 764 -17.08 20.18 -6.18
CA GLN A 764 -16.39 19.40 -7.20
C GLN A 764 -15.25 20.22 -7.82
N CYS A 765 -14.03 19.89 -7.39
CA CYS A 765 -12.81 20.54 -7.84
C CYS A 765 -12.29 19.91 -9.14
N CYS A 766 -11.85 20.74 -10.08
CA CYS A 766 -11.28 20.36 -11.38
C CYS A 766 -9.92 21.04 -11.57
N LEU A 767 -8.90 20.30 -12.02
CA LEU A 767 -7.55 20.84 -12.21
C LEU A 767 -7.38 21.48 -13.59
N THR A 768 -6.56 22.54 -13.67
CA THR A 768 -6.26 23.30 -14.89
C THR A 768 -5.96 22.44 -16.12
N LYS A 769 -5.12 21.40 -16.00
CA LYS A 769 -4.82 20.49 -17.12
C LYS A 769 -6.05 19.82 -17.75
N HIS A 770 -7.13 19.60 -16.99
CA HIS A 770 -8.36 18.98 -17.47
C HIS A 770 -9.41 19.98 -17.96
N VAL A 771 -9.26 21.26 -17.61
CA VAL A 771 -9.99 22.37 -18.23
C VAL A 771 -9.43 22.62 -19.64
N PHE A 772 -8.10 22.71 -19.79
CA PHE A 772 -7.47 22.89 -21.10
C PHE A 772 -7.46 21.64 -21.99
N LYS A 773 -7.35 20.44 -21.42
CA LYS A 773 -7.41 19.16 -22.15
C LYS A 773 -8.65 18.37 -21.73
N MET A 774 -9.80 19.02 -21.92
CA MET A 774 -11.11 18.45 -21.69
C MET A 774 -11.34 17.26 -22.62
N SER A 775 -11.90 16.17 -22.06
CA SER A 775 -12.22 14.95 -22.82
C SER A 775 -13.51 14.35 -22.30
N LYS A 776 -14.32 13.76 -23.20
CA LYS A 776 -15.64 13.20 -22.84
C LYS A 776 -15.56 12.16 -21.72
N GLN A 777 -14.49 11.34 -21.69
CA GLN A 777 -14.25 10.38 -20.61
C GLN A 777 -13.90 11.04 -19.27
N TYR A 778 -13.19 12.18 -19.26
CA TYR A 778 -12.97 12.95 -18.03
C TYR A 778 -14.28 13.55 -17.53
N LEU A 779 -15.04 14.22 -18.41
CA LEU A 779 -16.32 14.83 -18.05
C LEU A 779 -17.30 13.78 -17.50
N ALA A 780 -17.43 12.61 -18.13
CA ALA A 780 -18.28 11.52 -17.64
C ALA A 780 -17.84 11.02 -16.24
N ASN A 781 -16.53 10.90 -15.99
CA ASN A 781 -16.01 10.52 -14.67
C ASN A 781 -16.25 11.61 -13.61
N VAL A 782 -16.30 12.90 -14.00
CA VAL A 782 -16.68 14.00 -13.10
C VAL A 782 -18.20 14.01 -12.86
N ALA A 783 -19.03 13.78 -13.88
CA ALA A 783 -20.48 13.68 -13.75
C ALA A 783 -20.88 12.55 -12.78
N LEU A 784 -20.24 11.37 -12.88
CA LEU A 784 -20.42 10.26 -11.92
C LEU A 784 -20.16 10.69 -10.47
N LYS A 785 -19.14 11.53 -10.23
CA LYS A 785 -18.81 12.08 -8.91
C LYS A 785 -19.77 13.18 -8.45
N ILE A 786 -20.32 13.98 -9.37
CA ILE A 786 -21.34 15.00 -9.05
C ILE A 786 -22.64 14.32 -8.65
N ASN A 787 -23.11 13.35 -9.43
CA ASN A 787 -24.42 12.71 -9.23
C ASN A 787 -24.61 12.17 -7.80
N VAL A 788 -23.65 11.42 -7.27
CA VAL A 788 -23.73 10.87 -5.89
C VAL A 788 -23.49 11.90 -4.78
N LYS A 789 -22.90 13.06 -5.09
CA LYS A 789 -22.82 14.20 -4.15
C LYS A 789 -24.15 14.92 -4.01
N VAL A 790 -24.98 14.89 -5.06
CA VAL A 790 -26.35 15.46 -5.04
C VAL A 790 -27.42 14.38 -4.87
N GLY A 791 -27.06 13.24 -4.28
CA GLY A 791 -28.00 12.18 -3.86
C GLY A 791 -28.53 11.24 -4.95
N GLY A 792 -28.02 11.34 -6.18
CA GLY A 792 -28.33 10.41 -7.28
C GLY A 792 -27.69 9.03 -7.12
N ARG A 793 -27.99 8.11 -8.06
CA ARG A 793 -27.44 6.74 -8.14
C ARG A 793 -26.92 6.46 -9.54
N ASN A 794 -25.64 6.11 -9.64
CA ASN A 794 -24.99 5.90 -10.94
C ASN A 794 -25.43 4.60 -11.61
N THR A 795 -25.44 3.51 -10.86
CA THR A 795 -25.86 2.17 -11.29
C THR A 795 -26.26 1.34 -10.06
N VAL A 796 -27.02 0.26 -10.25
CA VAL A 796 -27.49 -0.67 -9.20
C VAL A 796 -27.26 -2.12 -9.68
N LEU A 797 -27.06 -3.07 -8.78
CA LEU A 797 -27.00 -4.50 -9.14
C LEU A 797 -28.40 -4.99 -9.55
N VAL A 798 -28.54 -5.64 -10.72
CA VAL A 798 -29.85 -6.19 -11.16
C VAL A 798 -30.43 -7.14 -10.10
N ASP A 799 -29.58 -7.97 -9.49
CA ASP A 799 -29.99 -8.89 -8.43
C ASP A 799 -30.49 -8.21 -7.16
N ALA A 800 -30.10 -6.96 -6.87
CA ALA A 800 -30.67 -6.22 -5.74
C ALA A 800 -32.13 -5.85 -6.00
N LEU A 801 -32.45 -5.41 -7.22
CA LEU A 801 -33.81 -5.05 -7.65
C LEU A 801 -34.72 -6.29 -7.69
N SER A 802 -34.20 -7.42 -8.18
CA SER A 802 -34.90 -8.72 -8.17
C SER A 802 -34.87 -9.43 -6.79
N ARG A 803 -34.31 -8.80 -5.75
CA ARG A 803 -34.11 -9.35 -4.40
C ARG A 803 -33.38 -10.70 -4.31
N ARG A 804 -32.47 -10.98 -5.24
CA ARG A 804 -31.71 -12.24 -5.34
C ARG A 804 -30.35 -12.25 -4.62
N ILE A 805 -29.93 -11.17 -3.95
CA ILE A 805 -28.67 -11.16 -3.19
C ILE A 805 -28.89 -11.88 -1.85
N PRO A 806 -28.25 -13.05 -1.61
CA PRO A 806 -28.51 -13.85 -0.41
C PRO A 806 -28.07 -13.12 0.87
N LEU A 807 -28.84 -13.33 1.95
CA LEU A 807 -28.64 -12.71 3.27
C LEU A 807 -28.62 -11.17 3.25
N VAL A 808 -29.04 -10.52 2.16
CA VAL A 808 -28.95 -9.06 1.98
C VAL A 808 -30.26 -8.46 1.49
N SER A 809 -30.90 -9.05 0.47
CA SER A 809 -32.14 -8.49 -0.11
C SER A 809 -33.43 -9.16 0.37
N ASP A 810 -33.36 -10.23 1.16
CA ASP A 810 -34.54 -10.92 1.73
C ASP A 810 -35.19 -10.11 2.86
N ARG A 811 -34.39 -9.40 3.67
CA ARG A 811 -34.86 -8.52 4.76
C ARG A 811 -33.93 -7.31 4.93
N PRO A 812 -34.38 -6.21 5.56
CA PRO A 812 -33.59 -4.99 5.73
C PRO A 812 -32.18 -5.27 6.28
N THR A 813 -31.17 -5.00 5.46
CA THR A 813 -29.76 -5.29 5.79
C THR A 813 -28.94 -4.02 5.56
N ILE A 814 -28.10 -3.66 6.53
CA ILE A 814 -27.20 -2.50 6.45
C ILE A 814 -25.76 -2.99 6.31
N ILE A 815 -25.03 -2.43 5.34
CA ILE A 815 -23.62 -2.73 5.12
C ILE A 815 -22.76 -1.52 5.51
N PHE A 816 -21.91 -1.73 6.51
CA PHE A 816 -20.95 -0.78 7.01
C PHE A 816 -19.56 -0.95 6.36
N GLY A 817 -18.80 0.14 6.34
CA GLY A 817 -17.38 0.14 6.05
C GLY A 817 -16.63 1.01 7.04
N ALA A 818 -15.44 0.61 7.46
CA ALA A 818 -14.63 1.33 8.45
C ALA A 818 -13.13 1.30 8.10
N ASP A 819 -12.44 2.42 8.36
CA ASP A 819 -11.00 2.62 8.16
C ASP A 819 -10.42 3.50 9.27
N VAL A 820 -9.13 3.31 9.56
CA VAL A 820 -8.33 4.22 10.39
C VAL A 820 -7.07 4.66 9.66
N THR A 821 -7.02 5.94 9.31
CA THR A 821 -5.86 6.57 8.69
C THR A 821 -4.99 7.22 9.76
N HIS A 822 -3.79 6.67 10.00
CA HIS A 822 -2.74 7.27 10.85
C HIS A 822 -2.00 8.44 10.17
N PRO A 823 -1.32 9.33 10.93
CA PRO A 823 -0.39 10.33 10.39
C PRO A 823 0.87 9.69 9.79
N HIS A 824 1.66 10.46 9.03
CA HIS A 824 2.88 9.96 8.40
C HIS A 824 3.96 9.60 9.44
N PRO A 825 4.96 8.77 9.08
CA PRO A 825 6.13 8.53 9.92
C PRO A 825 6.93 9.82 10.16
N GLY A 826 7.11 10.21 11.43
CA GLY A 826 7.75 11.46 11.84
C GLY A 826 6.82 12.65 12.10
N GLU A 827 5.49 12.46 11.99
CA GLU A 827 4.47 13.40 12.47
C GLU A 827 3.97 12.94 13.84
N ASP A 828 4.74 13.19 14.90
CA ASP A 828 4.58 12.51 16.20
C ASP A 828 3.48 13.10 17.11
N SER A 829 2.93 14.29 16.80
CA SER A 829 1.80 14.91 17.51
C SER A 829 0.43 14.52 16.95
N SER A 830 0.33 14.33 15.63
CA SER A 830 -0.96 14.35 14.93
C SER A 830 -1.86 13.18 15.32
N PRO A 831 -3.18 13.41 15.54
CA PRO A 831 -4.13 12.35 15.86
C PRO A 831 -4.27 11.33 14.72
N SER A 832 -4.79 10.14 15.02
CA SER A 832 -5.36 9.24 13.99
C SER A 832 -6.76 9.74 13.61
N ILE A 833 -7.23 9.41 12.40
CA ILE A 833 -8.62 9.66 12.01
C ILE A 833 -9.28 8.33 11.71
N ALA A 834 -10.38 8.07 12.39
CA ALA A 834 -11.30 6.98 12.07
C ALA A 834 -12.44 7.51 11.20
N ALA A 835 -12.92 6.66 10.30
CA ALA A 835 -14.13 6.92 9.53
C ALA A 835 -14.99 5.66 9.45
N VAL A 836 -16.31 5.85 9.52
CA VAL A 836 -17.30 4.79 9.35
C VAL A 836 -18.36 5.27 8.38
N VAL A 837 -18.67 4.44 7.39
CA VAL A 837 -19.75 4.63 6.43
C VAL A 837 -20.79 3.53 6.59
N ALA A 838 -22.03 3.79 6.19
CA ALA A 838 -23.07 2.77 6.10
C ALA A 838 -23.99 3.01 4.91
N SER A 839 -24.45 1.93 4.27
CA SER A 839 -25.45 1.99 3.21
C SER A 839 -26.73 2.69 3.70
N GLN A 840 -27.42 3.42 2.83
CA GLN A 840 -28.61 4.22 3.16
C GLN A 840 -29.83 3.91 2.26
N ASP A 841 -29.67 3.02 1.28
CA ASP A 841 -30.74 2.45 0.46
C ASP A 841 -30.73 0.92 0.53
N TRP A 842 -31.92 0.33 0.55
CA TRP A 842 -32.15 -1.11 0.59
C TRP A 842 -33.40 -1.43 -0.24
N PRO A 843 -33.38 -2.47 -1.12
CA PRO A 843 -32.32 -3.48 -1.26
C PRO A 843 -31.10 -3.07 -2.10
N GLU A 844 -31.05 -1.87 -2.69
CA GLU A 844 -30.07 -1.52 -3.73
C GLU A 844 -28.62 -1.33 -3.25
N ILE A 845 -28.39 -0.79 -2.05
CA ILE A 845 -27.08 -0.68 -1.38
C ILE A 845 -26.02 0.02 -2.26
N THR A 846 -26.31 1.27 -2.61
CA THR A 846 -25.46 2.12 -3.47
C THR A 846 -25.17 3.50 -2.88
N LYS A 847 -26.05 4.03 -2.03
CA LYS A 847 -25.89 5.29 -1.31
C LYS A 847 -25.25 5.02 0.04
N TYR A 848 -24.24 5.79 0.43
CA TYR A 848 -23.56 5.64 1.72
C TYR A 848 -23.43 6.98 2.45
N ALA A 849 -23.95 7.06 3.69
CA ALA A 849 -23.61 8.15 4.61
C ALA A 849 -22.25 7.87 5.25
N GLY A 850 -21.55 8.90 5.71
CA GLY A 850 -20.21 8.78 6.30
C GLY A 850 -19.97 9.72 7.46
N LEU A 851 -19.41 9.18 8.54
CA LEU A 851 -19.01 9.90 9.75
C LEU A 851 -17.51 9.73 9.99
N VAL A 852 -16.90 10.72 10.65
CA VAL A 852 -15.45 10.85 10.83
C VAL A 852 -15.14 11.40 12.22
N CYS A 853 -14.06 10.94 12.84
CA CYS A 853 -13.61 11.43 14.14
C CYS A 853 -12.08 11.37 14.27
N ALA A 854 -11.51 12.31 15.04
CA ALA A 854 -10.12 12.27 15.45
C ALA A 854 -9.98 11.45 16.74
N GLN A 855 -8.97 10.57 16.79
CA GLN A 855 -8.62 9.76 17.94
C GLN A 855 -7.11 9.80 18.19
N ALA A 856 -6.63 9.21 19.29
CA ALA A 856 -5.26 9.37 19.74
C ALA A 856 -4.19 8.96 18.69
N HIS A 857 -2.98 9.50 18.85
CA HIS A 857 -1.87 9.22 17.94
C HIS A 857 -1.60 7.72 17.81
N ARG A 858 -1.67 7.19 16.58
CA ARG A 858 -1.54 5.76 16.24
C ARG A 858 -2.51 4.79 16.95
N GLN A 859 -3.58 5.30 17.54
CA GLN A 859 -4.71 4.49 18.02
C GLN A 859 -5.41 3.81 16.83
N GLU A 860 -5.51 2.47 16.87
CA GLU A 860 -6.16 1.66 15.83
C GLU A 860 -7.64 1.36 16.12
N LEU A 861 -8.02 1.01 17.37
CA LEU A 861 -9.43 0.75 17.69
C LEU A 861 -10.26 2.02 17.52
N ILE A 862 -11.42 1.95 16.86
CA ILE A 862 -12.29 3.10 16.61
C ILE A 862 -13.06 3.49 17.89
N GLN A 863 -12.55 4.48 18.61
CA GLN A 863 -13.07 4.92 19.92
C GLN A 863 -14.45 5.62 19.87
N ASP A 864 -15.03 5.79 18.68
CA ASP A 864 -16.29 6.51 18.46
C ASP A 864 -17.37 5.67 17.76
N LEU A 865 -17.25 4.33 17.75
CA LEU A 865 -18.32 3.46 17.26
C LEU A 865 -19.58 3.59 18.13
N PHE A 866 -19.37 3.62 19.44
CA PHE A 866 -20.38 3.87 20.46
C PHE A 866 -19.75 4.72 21.59
N LYS A 867 -20.52 5.66 22.12
CA LYS A 867 -20.14 6.47 23.29
C LYS A 867 -21.32 6.64 24.24
N GLN A 868 -21.00 6.77 25.52
CA GLN A 868 -21.92 7.11 26.59
C GLN A 868 -21.31 8.24 27.42
N TRP A 869 -22.10 9.23 27.80
CA TRP A 869 -21.65 10.34 28.66
C TRP A 869 -22.82 10.84 29.51
N GLN A 870 -22.50 11.49 30.63
CA GLN A 870 -23.50 12.13 31.48
C GLN A 870 -23.77 13.55 30.99
N ASP A 871 -25.02 13.85 30.72
CA ASP A 871 -25.54 15.20 30.50
C ASP A 871 -26.17 15.69 31.82
N PRO A 872 -25.82 16.90 32.32
CA PRO A 872 -26.33 17.41 33.59
C PRO A 872 -27.85 17.58 33.67
N VAL A 873 -28.55 17.64 32.53
CA VAL A 873 -30.01 17.86 32.45
C VAL A 873 -30.74 16.63 31.92
N ARG A 874 -30.11 15.89 31.00
CA ARG A 874 -30.71 14.72 30.31
C ARG A 874 -30.25 13.37 30.85
N GLY A 875 -29.37 13.35 31.85
CA GLY A 875 -28.83 12.13 32.44
C GLY A 875 -27.93 11.38 31.45
N THR A 876 -28.01 10.06 31.43
CA THR A 876 -27.13 9.20 30.63
C THR A 876 -27.46 9.29 29.13
N LEU A 877 -26.68 10.07 28.37
CA LEU A 877 -26.79 10.13 26.92
C LEU A 877 -25.89 9.08 26.23
N THR A 878 -26.36 8.57 25.09
CA THR A 878 -25.66 7.56 24.28
C THR A 878 -25.67 7.93 22.80
N GLY A 879 -24.53 7.74 22.14
CA GLY A 879 -24.26 8.15 20.76
C GLY A 879 -23.13 7.32 20.13
N GLY A 880 -22.41 7.93 19.18
CA GLY A 880 -21.35 7.27 18.39
C GLY A 880 -21.81 6.88 16.98
N MET A 881 -20.84 6.59 16.11
CA MET A 881 -21.05 6.47 14.67
C MET A 881 -22.05 5.38 14.27
N ILE A 882 -22.05 4.22 14.95
CA ILE A 882 -22.97 3.13 14.64
C ILE A 882 -24.42 3.57 14.93
N LYS A 883 -24.65 4.22 16.09
CA LYS A 883 -25.99 4.66 16.50
C LYS A 883 -26.56 5.68 15.52
N GLU A 884 -25.78 6.68 15.14
CA GLU A 884 -26.20 7.71 14.18
C GLU A 884 -26.46 7.15 12.77
N LEU A 885 -25.63 6.21 12.29
CA LEU A 885 -25.81 5.58 10.98
C LEU A 885 -27.03 4.64 10.93
N LEU A 886 -27.36 3.95 12.03
CA LEU A 886 -28.59 3.17 12.18
C LEU A 886 -29.84 4.08 12.19
N ILE A 887 -29.80 5.21 12.90
CA ILE A 887 -30.87 6.23 12.87
C ILE A 887 -31.02 6.79 11.45
N SER A 888 -29.91 7.09 10.77
CA SER A 888 -29.90 7.60 9.40
C SER A 888 -30.51 6.60 8.42
N PHE A 889 -30.17 5.31 8.52
CA PHE A 889 -30.78 4.25 7.70
C PHE A 889 -32.30 4.18 7.90
N ARG A 890 -32.79 4.23 9.14
CA ARG A 890 -34.24 4.21 9.41
C ARG A 890 -34.96 5.45 8.87
N ARG A 891 -34.31 6.62 8.92
CA ARG A 891 -34.81 7.87 8.30
C ARG A 891 -34.82 7.80 6.76
N ALA A 892 -33.86 7.11 6.14
CA ALA A 892 -33.69 7.04 4.70
C ALA A 892 -34.55 5.94 4.01
N THR A 893 -34.80 4.83 4.71
CA THR A 893 -35.50 3.65 4.16
C THR A 893 -36.87 3.39 4.77
N GLY A 894 -37.20 4.04 5.90
CA GLY A 894 -38.33 3.68 6.76
C GLY A 894 -38.14 2.38 7.56
N GLN A 895 -37.10 1.59 7.26
CA GLN A 895 -36.87 0.26 7.82
C GLN A 895 -35.86 0.28 8.97
N LYS A 896 -36.05 -0.63 9.93
CA LYS A 896 -35.03 -0.96 10.94
C LYS A 896 -34.17 -2.12 10.40
N PRO A 897 -32.82 -2.04 10.43
CA PRO A 897 -31.99 -3.16 10.01
C PRO A 897 -32.28 -4.43 10.84
N GLN A 898 -32.32 -5.56 10.15
CA GLN A 898 -32.46 -6.90 10.72
C GLN A 898 -31.18 -7.74 10.57
N ARG A 899 -30.17 -7.21 9.86
CA ARG A 899 -28.80 -7.74 9.78
C ARG A 899 -27.79 -6.59 9.65
N ILE A 900 -26.58 -6.82 10.14
CA ILE A 900 -25.43 -5.93 9.99
C ILE A 900 -24.28 -6.71 9.31
N ILE A 901 -23.70 -6.13 8.27
CA ILE A 901 -22.45 -6.61 7.66
C ILE A 901 -21.42 -5.49 7.80
N PHE A 902 -20.25 -5.77 8.38
CA PHE A 902 -19.25 -4.77 8.74
C PHE A 902 -17.89 -5.09 8.10
N TYR A 903 -17.45 -4.25 7.15
CA TYR A 903 -16.14 -4.39 6.50
C TYR A 903 -15.11 -3.41 7.09
N ARG A 904 -13.99 -3.93 7.62
CA ARG A 904 -12.97 -3.15 8.33
C ARG A 904 -11.60 -3.21 7.63
N ASP A 905 -11.16 -2.12 7.01
CA ASP A 905 -9.79 -2.01 6.45
C ASP A 905 -8.76 -1.67 7.55
N GLY A 906 -7.47 -1.76 7.21
CA GLY A 906 -6.35 -1.26 8.00
C GLY A 906 -5.75 -2.21 9.05
N VAL A 907 -6.56 -3.11 9.62
CA VAL A 907 -6.20 -3.92 10.80
C VAL A 907 -5.20 -5.03 10.49
N SER A 908 -4.19 -5.21 11.34
CA SER A 908 -3.22 -6.32 11.26
C SER A 908 -3.66 -7.57 12.03
N GLU A 909 -3.18 -8.75 11.62
CA GLU A 909 -3.56 -10.06 12.20
C GLU A 909 -3.37 -10.11 13.72
N GLY A 910 -2.26 -9.59 14.24
CA GLY A 910 -1.98 -9.50 15.69
C GLY A 910 -2.89 -8.55 16.48
N GLN A 911 -3.85 -7.89 15.83
CA GLN A 911 -4.86 -7.02 16.45
C GLN A 911 -6.30 -7.54 16.29
N PHE A 912 -6.53 -8.64 15.54
CA PHE A 912 -7.86 -9.14 15.21
C PHE A 912 -8.75 -9.34 16.45
N TYR A 913 -8.25 -10.02 17.49
CA TYR A 913 -9.00 -10.22 18.73
C TYR A 913 -9.35 -8.91 19.45
N GLN A 914 -8.43 -7.95 19.49
CA GLN A 914 -8.64 -6.67 20.18
C GLN A 914 -9.64 -5.79 19.43
N VAL A 915 -9.56 -5.78 18.09
CA VAL A 915 -10.54 -5.10 17.22
C VAL A 915 -11.91 -5.76 17.33
N LEU A 916 -12.01 -7.09 17.23
CA LEU A 916 -13.29 -7.79 17.33
C LEU A 916 -13.96 -7.51 18.68
N LEU A 917 -13.26 -7.73 19.79
CA LEU A 917 -13.79 -7.53 21.14
C LEU A 917 -14.34 -6.11 21.34
N PHE A 918 -13.59 -5.09 20.92
CA PHE A 918 -13.96 -3.70 21.15
C PHE A 918 -15.00 -3.18 20.15
N GLU A 919 -14.84 -3.49 18.86
CA GLU A 919 -15.68 -2.93 17.79
C GLU A 919 -17.02 -3.68 17.66
N LEU A 920 -17.09 -4.99 17.97
CA LEU A 920 -18.37 -5.72 18.03
C LEU A 920 -19.20 -5.34 19.27
N ASP A 921 -18.57 -5.20 20.44
CA ASP A 921 -19.23 -4.72 21.66
C ASP A 921 -19.82 -3.32 21.46
N ALA A 922 -19.09 -2.42 20.81
CA ALA A 922 -19.61 -1.10 20.44
C ALA A 922 -20.82 -1.18 19.49
N ILE A 923 -20.81 -2.09 18.50
CA ILE A 923 -21.97 -2.34 17.63
C ILE A 923 -23.18 -2.85 18.44
N ARG A 924 -22.96 -3.79 19.38
CA ARG A 924 -24.01 -4.32 20.27
C ARG A 924 -24.63 -3.23 21.14
N LYS A 925 -23.80 -2.44 21.81
CA LYS A 925 -24.22 -1.34 22.68
C LYS A 925 -24.96 -0.25 21.89
N ALA A 926 -24.49 0.09 20.69
CA ALA A 926 -25.20 1.02 19.82
C ALA A 926 -26.61 0.52 19.46
N CYS A 927 -26.79 -0.76 19.15
CA CYS A 927 -28.12 -1.34 18.87
C CYS A 927 -29.02 -1.33 20.12
N ALA A 928 -28.54 -1.84 21.25
CA ALA A 928 -29.30 -1.86 22.50
C ALA A 928 -29.68 -0.45 23.00
N SER A 929 -28.86 0.57 22.72
CA SER A 929 -29.13 1.98 23.07
C SER A 929 -30.19 2.68 22.21
N LEU A 930 -30.72 2.00 21.19
CA LEU A 930 -31.81 2.49 20.34
C LEU A 930 -33.16 1.89 20.74
N GLU A 931 -33.17 0.64 21.19
CA GLU A 931 -34.36 -0.11 21.56
C GLU A 931 -33.94 -1.32 22.41
N PRO A 932 -34.57 -1.59 23.57
CA PRO A 932 -34.29 -2.79 24.37
C PRO A 932 -34.37 -4.06 23.52
N ASN A 933 -33.48 -5.01 23.78
CA ASN A 933 -33.37 -6.30 23.08
C ASN A 933 -33.09 -6.22 21.56
N TYR A 934 -32.82 -5.04 20.98
CA TYR A 934 -32.43 -4.94 19.58
C TYR A 934 -31.00 -5.47 19.36
N GLN A 935 -30.90 -6.73 18.93
CA GLN A 935 -29.66 -7.43 18.63
C GLN A 935 -29.72 -8.05 17.23
N PRO A 936 -29.45 -7.28 16.16
CA PRO A 936 -29.43 -7.83 14.80
C PRO A 936 -28.19 -8.73 14.63
N PRO A 937 -28.26 -9.86 13.92
CA PRO A 937 -27.09 -10.68 13.64
C PRO A 937 -26.03 -9.94 12.82
N VAL A 938 -24.76 -10.09 13.25
CA VAL A 938 -23.59 -9.38 12.71
C VAL A 938 -22.65 -10.34 11.97
N THR A 939 -22.18 -9.90 10.80
CA THR A 939 -20.99 -10.46 10.12
C THR A 939 -19.88 -9.41 10.13
N PHE A 940 -18.73 -9.72 10.73
CA PHE A 940 -17.57 -8.84 10.85
C PHE A 940 -16.43 -9.36 9.98
N VAL A 941 -16.02 -8.58 8.98
CA VAL A 941 -15.02 -8.98 7.97
C VAL A 941 -13.89 -7.94 7.94
N VAL A 942 -12.68 -8.35 8.31
CA VAL A 942 -11.48 -7.54 8.07
C VAL A 942 -11.07 -7.64 6.61
N VAL A 943 -10.65 -6.51 6.04
CA VAL A 943 -10.15 -6.37 4.68
C VAL A 943 -8.69 -5.94 4.75
N GLN A 944 -7.80 -6.63 4.03
CA GLN A 944 -6.39 -6.28 3.96
C GLN A 944 -5.94 -6.16 2.50
N LYS A 945 -5.71 -4.92 2.05
CA LYS A 945 -5.09 -4.61 0.74
C LYS A 945 -3.55 -4.61 0.78
N ARG A 946 -2.96 -4.57 1.99
CA ARG A 946 -1.54 -4.23 2.23
C ARG A 946 -0.68 -5.43 2.66
N HIS A 947 -0.80 -6.56 1.96
CA HIS A 947 0.02 -7.76 2.19
C HIS A 947 0.97 -8.09 1.02
N HIS A 948 1.76 -9.16 1.20
CA HIS A 948 2.79 -9.60 0.25
C HIS A 948 2.37 -10.77 -0.66
N THR A 949 1.24 -11.43 -0.40
CA THR A 949 0.61 -12.40 -1.32
C THR A 949 0.36 -11.79 -2.71
N ARG A 950 0.83 -12.48 -3.75
CA ARG A 950 0.62 -12.22 -5.18
C ARG A 950 0.11 -13.50 -5.84
N LEU A 951 -0.74 -13.35 -6.85
CA LEU A 951 -1.26 -14.43 -7.66
C LEU A 951 -0.94 -14.17 -9.13
N PHE A 952 -0.44 -15.19 -9.81
CA PHE A 952 -0.07 -15.19 -11.22
C PHE A 952 -0.89 -16.26 -11.95
N ALA A 953 -1.21 -16.05 -13.23
CA ALA A 953 -1.85 -17.11 -14.02
C ALA A 953 -0.87 -18.30 -14.18
N SER A 954 -1.39 -19.53 -14.17
CA SER A 954 -0.56 -20.74 -14.36
C SER A 954 0.24 -20.64 -15.68
N ASN A 955 -0.45 -20.25 -16.76
CA ASN A 955 0.14 -19.91 -18.06
C ASN A 955 -0.13 -18.43 -18.40
N HIS A 956 0.92 -17.60 -18.55
CA HIS A 956 0.79 -16.18 -18.94
C HIS A 956 0.36 -15.96 -20.39
N GLN A 957 0.39 -16.99 -21.24
CA GLN A 957 -0.05 -16.91 -22.64
C GLN A 957 -1.55 -17.20 -22.81
N ASP A 958 -2.21 -17.78 -21.80
CA ASP A 958 -3.64 -18.10 -21.86
C ASP A 958 -4.51 -16.83 -21.68
N LYS A 959 -4.92 -16.26 -22.81
CA LYS A 959 -5.84 -15.11 -22.89
C LYS A 959 -7.22 -15.38 -22.24
N SER A 960 -7.55 -16.62 -21.86
CA SER A 960 -8.77 -16.93 -21.10
C SER A 960 -8.60 -16.83 -19.58
N SER A 961 -7.37 -16.70 -19.06
CA SER A 961 -7.09 -16.54 -17.61
C SER A 961 -6.30 -15.28 -17.25
N VAL A 962 -5.73 -14.56 -18.23
CA VAL A 962 -5.12 -13.23 -18.01
C VAL A 962 -5.89 -12.06 -18.63
N ASP A 963 -5.73 -10.87 -18.05
CA ASP A 963 -6.10 -9.60 -18.66
C ASP A 963 -4.99 -9.03 -19.59
N ARG A 964 -5.25 -7.85 -20.17
CA ARG A 964 -4.33 -7.16 -21.12
C ARG A 964 -2.95 -6.80 -20.54
N SER A 965 -2.77 -6.83 -19.22
CA SER A 965 -1.50 -6.57 -18.54
C SER A 965 -0.72 -7.84 -18.19
N GLY A 966 -1.33 -9.02 -18.36
CA GLY A 966 -0.83 -10.32 -17.89
C GLY A 966 -1.24 -10.65 -16.45
N ASN A 967 -2.15 -9.88 -15.84
CA ASN A 967 -2.66 -10.18 -14.49
C ASN A 967 -3.81 -11.20 -14.55
N ILE A 968 -4.01 -11.93 -13.45
CA ILE A 968 -5.19 -12.78 -13.26
C ILE A 968 -6.50 -12.00 -13.45
N LEU A 969 -7.52 -12.65 -14.01
CA LEU A 969 -8.78 -11.98 -14.34
C LEU A 969 -9.53 -11.45 -13.10
N PRO A 970 -10.32 -10.36 -13.25
CA PRO A 970 -11.21 -9.86 -12.20
C PRO A 970 -12.22 -10.92 -11.77
N GLY A 971 -12.49 -11.00 -10.46
CA GLY A 971 -13.32 -12.04 -9.86
C GLY A 971 -12.56 -13.31 -9.48
N THR A 972 -11.25 -13.39 -9.73
CA THR A 972 -10.42 -14.52 -9.26
C THR A 972 -10.40 -14.56 -7.73
N VAL A 973 -10.98 -15.60 -7.15
CA VAL A 973 -10.99 -15.91 -5.72
C VAL A 973 -10.15 -17.15 -5.41
N VAL A 974 -9.44 -17.12 -4.29
CA VAL A 974 -8.68 -18.23 -3.70
C VAL A 974 -9.07 -18.36 -2.23
N ASP A 975 -9.68 -19.49 -1.89
CA ASP A 975 -10.07 -19.91 -0.54
C ASP A 975 -9.50 -21.31 -0.21
N SER A 976 -8.35 -21.63 -0.80
CA SER A 976 -7.67 -22.92 -0.67
C SER A 976 -6.14 -22.79 -0.59
N LYS A 977 -5.50 -23.79 0.03
CA LYS A 977 -4.03 -23.97 0.17
C LYS A 977 -3.30 -22.85 0.91
N ILE A 978 -3.22 -21.65 0.37
CA ILE A 978 -2.49 -20.49 0.94
C ILE A 978 -3.29 -19.70 1.98
N CYS A 979 -4.56 -20.04 2.14
CA CYS A 979 -5.47 -19.52 3.16
C CYS A 979 -5.21 -20.16 4.54
N HIS A 980 -5.82 -19.59 5.58
CA HIS A 980 -5.65 -20.03 6.97
C HIS A 980 -6.16 -21.47 7.17
N PRO A 981 -5.50 -22.32 8.00
CA PRO A 981 -5.90 -23.72 8.20
C PRO A 981 -7.39 -23.91 8.48
N THR A 982 -7.91 -23.22 9.50
CA THR A 982 -9.24 -23.43 10.10
C THR A 982 -10.23 -22.29 9.85
N GLU A 983 -9.81 -21.06 10.17
CA GLU A 983 -10.59 -19.81 10.11
C GLU A 983 -11.13 -19.48 8.70
N PHE A 984 -12.18 -18.67 8.65
CA PHE A 984 -12.85 -18.27 7.40
C PHE A 984 -12.19 -17.06 6.72
N ASP A 985 -11.16 -17.31 5.91
CA ASP A 985 -10.49 -16.29 5.07
C ASP A 985 -10.50 -16.61 3.56
N PHE A 986 -10.35 -15.59 2.71
CA PHE A 986 -10.17 -15.75 1.26
C PHE A 986 -9.45 -14.55 0.61
N TYR A 987 -8.69 -14.81 -0.45
CA TYR A 987 -8.13 -13.78 -1.33
C TYR A 987 -9.05 -13.53 -2.53
N LEU A 988 -9.35 -12.27 -2.86
CA LEU A 988 -10.17 -11.90 -4.02
C LEU A 988 -9.47 -10.80 -4.85
N CYS A 989 -9.18 -11.09 -6.12
CA CYS A 989 -8.77 -10.11 -7.11
C CYS A 989 -9.99 -9.61 -7.89
N SER A 990 -10.78 -8.73 -7.28
CA SER A 990 -12.01 -8.17 -7.87
C SER A 990 -11.79 -7.23 -9.07
N HIS A 991 -10.56 -6.81 -9.35
CA HIS A 991 -10.22 -5.71 -10.27
C HIS A 991 -9.23 -6.12 -11.36
N ALA A 992 -9.21 -5.38 -12.46
CA ALA A 992 -8.28 -5.60 -13.58
C ALA A 992 -6.95 -4.85 -13.36
N GLY A 993 -5.85 -5.51 -13.71
CA GLY A 993 -4.51 -4.92 -13.73
C GLY A 993 -4.39 -3.85 -14.82
N ILE A 994 -4.15 -2.61 -14.40
CA ILE A 994 -3.85 -1.49 -15.31
C ILE A 994 -2.34 -1.36 -15.51
N GLN A 995 -1.58 -1.54 -14.43
CA GLN A 995 -0.13 -1.34 -14.37
C GLN A 995 0.45 -2.18 -13.23
N GLY A 996 1.63 -2.76 -13.47
CA GLY A 996 2.31 -3.60 -12.47
C GLY A 996 1.66 -4.97 -12.29
N THR A 997 1.81 -5.53 -11.08
CA THR A 997 1.17 -6.78 -10.66
C THR A 997 0.05 -6.47 -9.67
N SER A 998 -1.15 -6.99 -9.93
CA SER A 998 -2.34 -6.83 -9.10
C SER A 998 -2.11 -7.39 -7.70
N ARG A 999 -2.75 -6.76 -6.71
CA ARG A 999 -2.82 -7.28 -5.35
C ARG A 999 -4.27 -7.74 -5.12
N PRO A 1000 -4.56 -9.05 -5.01
CA PRO A 1000 -5.84 -9.46 -4.46
C PRO A 1000 -5.99 -8.84 -3.07
N ALA A 1001 -7.21 -8.52 -2.64
CA ALA A 1001 -7.45 -8.17 -1.25
C ALA A 1001 -7.73 -9.46 -0.46
N HIS A 1002 -7.17 -9.56 0.73
CA HIS A 1002 -7.43 -10.64 1.69
C HIS A 1002 -8.62 -10.23 2.55
N TYR A 1003 -9.63 -11.09 2.64
CA TYR A 1003 -10.81 -10.93 3.47
C TYR A 1003 -10.77 -12.00 4.56
N HIS A 1004 -10.98 -11.61 5.81
CA HIS A 1004 -10.96 -12.52 6.95
C HIS A 1004 -12.19 -12.27 7.82
N VAL A 1005 -13.04 -13.27 7.99
CA VAL A 1005 -14.26 -13.17 8.78
C VAL A 1005 -13.93 -13.46 10.25
N LEU A 1006 -14.03 -12.44 11.10
CA LEU A 1006 -13.75 -12.57 12.53
C LEU A 1006 -15.00 -12.96 13.35
N TRP A 1007 -16.19 -12.75 12.78
CA TRP A 1007 -17.46 -13.09 13.41
C TRP A 1007 -18.55 -13.25 12.34
N ASP A 1008 -19.44 -14.23 12.48
CA ASP A 1008 -20.60 -14.36 11.61
C ASP A 1008 -21.79 -15.09 12.25
N GLU A 1009 -22.82 -14.32 12.61
CA GLU A 1009 -24.12 -14.84 13.05
C GLU A 1009 -25.13 -14.97 11.89
N ASN A 1010 -24.82 -14.41 10.72
CA ASN A 1010 -25.69 -14.52 9.54
C ASN A 1010 -25.48 -15.85 8.79
N ASN A 1011 -24.46 -16.62 9.16
CA ASN A 1011 -24.14 -17.94 8.61
C ASN A 1011 -23.98 -17.93 7.09
N PHE A 1012 -23.11 -17.04 6.60
CA PHE A 1012 -22.75 -16.97 5.19
C PHE A 1012 -22.02 -18.24 4.74
N SER A 1013 -22.47 -18.82 3.63
CA SER A 1013 -21.64 -19.78 2.88
C SER A 1013 -20.45 -19.05 2.24
N ALA A 1014 -19.38 -19.80 1.95
CA ALA A 1014 -18.21 -19.29 1.25
C ALA A 1014 -18.58 -18.59 -0.06
N ASP A 1015 -19.40 -19.24 -0.91
CA ASP A 1015 -19.87 -18.65 -2.17
C ASP A 1015 -20.75 -17.41 -1.96
N GLY A 1016 -21.59 -17.39 -0.91
CA GLY A 1016 -22.46 -16.26 -0.60
C GLY A 1016 -21.66 -14.99 -0.30
N LEU A 1017 -20.71 -15.07 0.64
CA LEU A 1017 -19.90 -13.91 1.04
C LEU A 1017 -18.91 -13.49 -0.04
N GLN A 1018 -18.25 -14.46 -0.71
CA GLN A 1018 -17.32 -14.18 -1.81
C GLN A 1018 -18.03 -13.48 -2.99
N SER A 1019 -19.22 -13.96 -3.37
CA SER A 1019 -20.02 -13.36 -4.44
C SER A 1019 -20.56 -11.98 -4.05
N LEU A 1020 -21.03 -11.80 -2.80
CA LEU A 1020 -21.43 -10.48 -2.28
C LEU A 1020 -20.28 -9.48 -2.36
N THR A 1021 -19.10 -9.86 -1.86
CA THR A 1021 -17.89 -9.03 -1.82
C THR A 1021 -17.47 -8.64 -3.25
N ASN A 1022 -17.43 -9.61 -4.17
CA ASN A 1022 -17.11 -9.38 -5.58
C ASN A 1022 -18.13 -8.46 -6.26
N ASN A 1023 -19.42 -8.71 -6.09
CA ASN A 1023 -20.47 -7.94 -6.77
C ASN A 1023 -20.53 -6.50 -6.27
N LEU A 1024 -20.34 -6.28 -4.97
CA LEU A 1024 -20.20 -4.95 -4.39
C LEU A 1024 -19.03 -4.17 -5.02
N CYS A 1025 -17.90 -4.80 -5.38
CA CYS A 1025 -16.79 -4.09 -6.05
C CYS A 1025 -17.17 -3.40 -7.37
N TYR A 1026 -18.32 -3.73 -7.99
CA TYR A 1026 -18.85 -3.07 -9.18
C TYR A 1026 -19.76 -1.86 -8.90
N THR A 1027 -20.18 -1.61 -7.64
CA THR A 1027 -21.05 -0.47 -7.27
C THR A 1027 -20.28 0.79 -6.83
N TYR A 1028 -18.95 0.83 -7.01
CA TYR A 1028 -18.12 1.97 -6.63
C TYR A 1028 -18.42 3.21 -7.49
N ALA A 1029 -19.04 4.23 -6.88
CA ALA A 1029 -19.65 5.35 -7.58
C ALA A 1029 -18.71 6.17 -8.49
N ARG A 1030 -17.39 6.18 -8.22
CA ARG A 1030 -16.44 7.12 -8.84
C ARG A 1030 -15.92 6.71 -10.22
N CYS A 1031 -16.17 5.48 -10.70
CA CYS A 1031 -15.76 5.05 -12.04
C CYS A 1031 -16.55 3.83 -12.56
N THR A 1032 -16.56 3.63 -13.87
CA THR A 1032 -17.13 2.44 -14.53
C THR A 1032 -16.15 1.26 -14.54
N ARG A 1033 -15.63 0.89 -13.36
CA ARG A 1033 -14.66 -0.19 -13.15
C ARG A 1033 -14.90 -0.89 -11.82
N SER A 1034 -14.64 -2.19 -11.77
CA SER A 1034 -14.55 -2.91 -10.51
C SER A 1034 -13.29 -2.49 -9.74
N VAL A 1035 -13.44 -2.21 -8.45
CA VAL A 1035 -12.34 -1.77 -7.55
C VAL A 1035 -11.69 -2.92 -6.78
N SER A 1036 -10.49 -2.68 -6.26
CA SER A 1036 -9.65 -3.69 -5.61
C SER A 1036 -10.07 -4.10 -4.18
N ILE A 1037 -10.97 -3.33 -3.56
CA ILE A 1037 -11.54 -3.58 -2.24
C ILE A 1037 -13.03 -3.23 -2.28
N VAL A 1038 -13.81 -3.88 -1.42
CA VAL A 1038 -15.26 -3.66 -1.30
C VAL A 1038 -15.59 -2.16 -1.05
N PRO A 1039 -16.56 -1.54 -1.75
CA PRO A 1039 -16.74 -0.08 -1.70
C PRO A 1039 -17.00 0.52 -0.33
N PRO A 1040 -17.77 -0.06 0.61
CA PRO A 1040 -17.83 0.43 2.00
C PRO A 1040 -16.46 0.71 2.61
N ALA A 1041 -15.50 -0.21 2.53
CA ALA A 1041 -14.14 -0.01 3.02
C ALA A 1041 -13.42 1.13 2.26
N TYR A 1042 -13.57 1.16 0.93
CA TYR A 1042 -13.01 2.24 0.11
C TYR A 1042 -13.59 3.62 0.47
N TYR A 1043 -14.90 3.72 0.69
CA TYR A 1043 -15.60 4.94 1.08
C TYR A 1043 -15.18 5.41 2.48
N ALA A 1044 -14.95 4.50 3.43
CA ALA A 1044 -14.38 4.83 4.74
C ALA A 1044 -12.99 5.45 4.61
N HIS A 1045 -12.07 4.82 3.86
CA HIS A 1045 -10.74 5.38 3.59
C HIS A 1045 -10.81 6.76 2.87
N LEU A 1046 -11.77 6.96 1.96
CA LEU A 1046 -12.00 8.27 1.35
C LEU A 1046 -12.53 9.32 2.35
N ALA A 1047 -13.37 8.94 3.30
CA ALA A 1047 -13.88 9.82 4.34
C ALA A 1047 -12.79 10.17 5.37
N ALA A 1048 -11.98 9.20 5.82
CA ALA A 1048 -10.83 9.43 6.69
C ALA A 1048 -9.79 10.35 6.03
N PHE A 1049 -9.45 10.09 4.76
CA PHE A 1049 -8.56 10.96 3.98
C PHE A 1049 -9.15 12.35 3.73
N ARG A 1050 -10.46 12.48 3.56
CA ARG A 1050 -11.12 13.80 3.46
C ARG A 1050 -11.01 14.57 4.78
N ALA A 1051 -11.28 13.91 5.90
CA ALA A 1051 -11.27 14.51 7.23
C ALA A 1051 -9.89 15.03 7.67
N ARG A 1052 -8.80 14.51 7.10
CA ARG A 1052 -7.45 15.08 7.27
C ARG A 1052 -7.35 16.55 6.86
N PHE A 1053 -8.18 17.03 5.93
CA PHE A 1053 -8.22 18.43 5.51
C PHE A 1053 -9.05 19.33 6.42
N TYR A 1054 -9.83 18.77 7.35
CA TYR A 1054 -10.60 19.54 8.34
C TYR A 1054 -9.79 19.84 9.60
N MET A 1055 -8.65 19.16 9.79
CA MET A 1055 -7.67 19.53 10.81
C MET A 1055 -7.07 20.90 10.47
N GLU A 1056 -7.06 21.80 11.45
CA GLU A 1056 -6.23 23.00 11.36
C GLU A 1056 -4.74 22.61 11.40
N PRO A 1057 -3.86 23.29 10.65
CA PRO A 1057 -2.42 23.13 10.84
C PRO A 1057 -2.05 23.54 12.26
N GLU A 1058 -1.31 22.68 12.98
CA GLU A 1058 -0.70 23.09 14.26
C GLU A 1058 0.28 24.24 13.98
N THR A 1059 -0.11 25.46 14.39
CA THR A 1059 0.73 26.66 14.29
C THR A 1059 2.00 26.44 15.10
N SER A 1060 3.07 26.06 14.40
CA SER A 1060 4.30 25.48 14.96
C SER A 1060 5.22 26.51 15.63
N ASP A 1061 4.62 27.52 16.26
CA ASP A 1061 5.26 28.64 16.99
C ASP A 1061 4.49 29.05 18.26
N SER A 1062 3.40 28.38 18.64
CA SER A 1062 2.63 28.65 19.88
C SER A 1062 3.36 28.23 21.18
N GLY A 1063 4.70 28.32 21.19
CA GLY A 1063 5.58 28.11 22.34
C GLY A 1063 6.09 29.42 22.95
N SER A 1064 5.29 30.50 22.91
CA SER A 1064 5.70 31.81 23.43
C SER A 1064 4.51 32.64 23.95
N MET A 1065 4.78 33.40 25.03
CA MET A 1065 3.98 34.48 25.62
C MET A 1065 2.49 34.27 25.95
N THR A 1066 2.23 33.84 27.18
CA THR A 1066 1.16 34.44 28.02
C THR A 1066 1.76 34.83 29.37
N SER A 1067 2.32 36.04 29.47
CA SER A 1067 2.94 36.57 30.69
C SER A 1067 1.92 37.35 31.53
N GLY A 1068 1.67 36.89 32.76
CA GLY A 1068 0.92 37.61 33.78
C GLY A 1068 1.58 37.42 35.16
N ALA A 1069 1.83 38.52 35.86
CA ALA A 1069 2.37 38.52 37.24
C ALA A 1069 1.20 38.35 38.26
N VAL A 1070 1.38 38.20 39.58
CA VAL A 1070 2.48 38.61 40.49
C VAL A 1070 2.54 37.64 41.69
N SER A 1071 3.74 37.25 42.16
CA SER A 1071 4.11 37.16 43.59
C SER A 1071 5.62 36.87 43.77
N ARG A 1072 6.17 37.05 44.98
CA ARG A 1072 7.60 36.89 45.32
C ARG A 1072 7.83 35.66 46.22
N GLY A 1073 9.00 35.01 46.08
CA GLY A 1073 9.60 34.23 47.17
C GLY A 1073 10.43 33.02 46.75
N GLY A 1074 11.61 32.84 47.36
CA GLY A 1074 12.41 31.62 47.33
C GLY A 1074 13.44 31.51 46.19
N ALA A 1075 14.64 31.04 46.54
CA ALA A 1075 15.71 30.70 45.60
C ALA A 1075 16.20 29.28 45.87
N GLY A 1076 16.62 28.54 44.83
CA GLY A 1076 17.30 27.26 45.00
C GLY A 1076 17.22 26.29 43.82
N ALA A 1077 18.30 25.50 43.66
CA ALA A 1077 18.43 24.27 42.86
C ALA A 1077 18.09 24.30 41.35
N ALA A 1078 19.10 24.06 40.51
CA ALA A 1078 18.91 23.70 39.10
C ALA A 1078 18.67 22.19 38.94
N VAL A 1079 17.69 21.80 38.13
CA VAL A 1079 17.40 20.40 37.75
C VAL A 1079 17.27 20.29 36.23
N GLY A 1080 17.84 19.23 35.65
CA GLY A 1080 18.01 19.10 34.19
C GLY A 1080 16.71 18.90 33.41
N ARG A 1081 16.69 19.39 32.16
CA ARG A 1081 15.61 19.14 31.18
C ARG A 1081 15.58 17.66 30.76
N SER A 1082 14.83 16.85 31.52
CA SER A 1082 14.38 15.54 31.04
C SER A 1082 13.38 15.70 29.88
N THR A 1083 13.53 14.89 28.84
CA THR A 1083 12.60 14.85 27.71
C THR A 1083 11.30 14.18 28.10
N ARG A 1084 10.32 14.95 28.60
CA ARG A 1084 8.94 14.47 28.77
C ARG A 1084 8.41 13.95 27.44
N ALA A 1085 8.03 12.67 27.40
CA ALA A 1085 7.13 12.17 26.37
C ALA A 1085 5.77 12.90 26.47
N PRO A 1086 5.05 13.10 25.36
CA PRO A 1086 3.68 13.61 25.42
C PRO A 1086 2.82 12.61 26.22
N GLY A 1087 2.17 13.11 27.28
CA GLY A 1087 1.28 12.28 28.09
C GLY A 1087 0.05 11.83 27.30
N ALA A 1088 -0.40 10.60 27.53
CA ALA A 1088 -1.53 9.99 26.81
C ALA A 1088 -2.87 10.75 26.93
N ASN A 1089 -2.96 11.69 27.89
CA ASN A 1089 -4.14 12.51 28.16
C ASN A 1089 -4.10 13.91 27.52
N ALA A 1090 -3.25 14.14 26.51
CA ALA A 1090 -3.38 15.32 25.67
C ALA A 1090 -4.71 15.25 24.90
N ALA A 1091 -5.68 16.09 25.30
CA ALA A 1091 -7.04 16.03 24.79
C ALA A 1091 -7.08 16.22 23.26
N VAL A 1092 -7.47 15.15 22.55
CA VAL A 1092 -7.56 15.16 21.09
C VAL A 1092 -8.63 16.17 20.67
N ARG A 1093 -8.22 17.24 19.97
CA ARG A 1093 -9.16 18.24 19.45
C ARG A 1093 -10.19 17.55 18.54
N PRO A 1094 -11.50 17.74 18.76
CA PRO A 1094 -12.52 17.18 17.88
C PRO A 1094 -12.40 17.79 16.48
N LEU A 1095 -12.80 17.03 15.45
CA LEU A 1095 -12.91 17.57 14.10
C LEU A 1095 -14.06 18.58 14.03
N PRO A 1096 -13.96 19.64 13.20
CA PRO A 1096 -15.09 20.53 12.94
C PRO A 1096 -16.32 19.77 12.44
N ALA A 1097 -17.49 20.10 12.99
CA ALA A 1097 -18.73 19.41 12.65
C ALA A 1097 -19.16 19.69 11.21
N LEU A 1098 -19.32 18.62 10.42
CA LEU A 1098 -19.96 18.69 9.09
C LEU A 1098 -21.40 19.20 9.20
N LYS A 1099 -21.86 19.94 8.19
CA LYS A 1099 -23.28 20.31 8.07
C LYS A 1099 -24.16 19.09 7.76
N ASP A 1100 -25.40 19.10 8.26
CA ASP A 1100 -26.29 17.93 8.19
C ASP A 1100 -26.83 17.62 6.79
N ASN A 1101 -26.80 18.57 5.87
CA ASN A 1101 -27.05 18.30 4.45
C ASN A 1101 -25.86 17.59 3.79
N VAL A 1102 -24.63 17.94 4.15
CA VAL A 1102 -23.40 17.28 3.67
C VAL A 1102 -23.26 15.86 4.22
N LYS A 1103 -23.59 15.61 5.49
CA LYS A 1103 -23.56 14.26 6.11
C LYS A 1103 -24.43 13.21 5.38
N LYS A 1104 -25.52 13.66 4.74
CA LYS A 1104 -26.53 12.81 4.08
C LYS A 1104 -26.14 12.35 2.67
N VAL A 1105 -25.02 12.84 2.12
CA VAL A 1105 -24.59 12.59 0.74
C VAL A 1105 -23.14 12.11 0.69
N MET A 1106 -22.70 11.58 -0.46
CA MET A 1106 -21.36 10.98 -0.62
C MET A 1106 -20.29 12.05 -0.88
N PHE A 1107 -20.21 13.06 0.00
CA PHE A 1107 -19.35 14.26 -0.12
C PHE A 1107 -17.85 13.93 -0.34
N TYR A 1108 -17.40 12.81 0.24
CA TYR A 1108 -16.03 12.28 0.15
C TYR A 1108 -15.63 11.80 -1.26
N CYS A 1109 -16.58 11.65 -2.21
CA CYS A 1109 -16.32 11.10 -3.55
C CYS A 1109 -15.55 11.99 -4.55
#